data_AF-A0A958LMZ9-F1
#
_entry.id   AF-A0A958LMZ9-F1
#
_cell.length_a   1.000
_cell.length_b   1.000
_cell.length_c   1.000
_cell.angle_alpha   90.00
_cell.angle_beta   90.00
_cell.angle_gamma   90.00
#
_symmetry.space_group_name_H-M   'P 1'
#
loop_
_entity.id
_entity.type
_entity.pdbx_description
1 polymer ?
#
loop_
_entity_poly.entity_id
_entity_poly.type
_entity_poly.pdbx_seq_one_letter_code
_entity_poly.pdbx_strand_id
1 'polypeptide(L)'
;MKNSKKPQWITMNEAALPGGIMVTGSIGSGKSVATLLPWSEQLLNFKPTPSFLVVDPKLMFAEDFIELVDKKGISDRVFHFKFDGDVKINPIYRKNVLKNGAFAEVANMIRAAQINFMGRESGDSKFWGIKSNDLVKNTIRFCAGTQGNYFTLIDFYTALVEANSRDYALEIHDSLEKNYFDEEEKANLEFTAQYFDNEYNELDDKIKSGITATATAFLSQLMEYKASQILCPKEEDVTLWSMDEIVDGGKILVLDIRNQGLARAIGTIVRLQYQASVLSRYSRTDKSKNKGLAVTIVDEYPDVASVGGGEVLGDDTYRAKCRGANGVDIYASQGHTSLESAVNDKNATQTLLLNFRTHISLHSLDEKTAEFFGRVGGEEEIEKENESFSESGKKPIRNFVSGEVISQEASVTRSVSRTKEKRKRITAEKLAKLNTFEACGLVFLDGVKTEFFEKIYLKPAFLEKKETPHKEVLRILRKEPKKSLWKKVTSVLSAIAATFTFSSASAMDWPSVCSVVNTPQFEKIFDFKTSLCTCGFPPMPCIYTSYNVPFLFTEVRESGSFFSSYPGSGWQLTLSSQNRLRFGGIGEEGGYFYQARNHIIPLTSYTFNRLPCGGASEDKFCFDAMSEHLGENWYTPQADLLQPKIHAWATVGPKLCVLKGAASSVGGSPPPFSPGAPMCSTPRNFIPKYPPSKEPVCTGWGQLIPRCGFVEAESTVNASLLAGAKFKSLATEIFKTTPSYPDELWQMIYPNSSGAFRRGQNLGYVSLKFANERGRMNPTKSKGFLYAHWHRVSCCRSLDSVPNLVGIMLFMKSVCAGMR
;
A
#
# COMPACT_ATOMS: atom_id res chain seq x y z
N MET A 1 -10.28 -36.16 20.98
CA MET A 1 -10.52 -35.60 22.33
C MET A 1 -11.97 -35.13 22.42
N LYS A 2 -12.63 -35.39 23.56
CA LYS A 2 -14.06 -35.13 23.78
C LYS A 2 -14.39 -33.63 23.61
N ASN A 3 -15.47 -33.34 22.87
CA ASN A 3 -16.10 -32.03 22.69
C ASN A 3 -16.36 -31.33 24.02
N SER A 4 -15.45 -30.45 24.44
CA SER A 4 -15.72 -29.41 25.43
C SER A 4 -16.60 -28.36 24.77
N LYS A 5 -17.88 -28.25 25.16
CA LYS A 5 -18.80 -27.17 24.73
C LYS A 5 -18.39 -25.76 25.21
N LYS A 6 -17.25 -25.61 25.92
CA LYS A 6 -16.72 -24.33 26.39
C LYS A 6 -15.33 -24.07 25.77
N PRO A 7 -15.04 -22.84 25.31
CA PRO A 7 -13.71 -22.49 24.82
C PRO A 7 -12.68 -22.67 25.95
N GLN A 8 -11.49 -23.16 25.59
CA GLN A 8 -10.36 -23.35 26.49
C GLN A 8 -9.24 -22.36 26.13
N TRP A 9 -8.39 -22.04 27.10
CA TRP A 9 -7.20 -21.23 26.85
C TRP A 9 -6.20 -22.02 26.01
N ILE A 10 -5.66 -21.36 24.99
CA ILE A 10 -4.51 -21.86 24.24
C ILE A 10 -3.28 -21.31 24.95
N THR A 11 -2.45 -22.19 25.49
CA THR A 11 -1.23 -21.82 26.22
C THR A 11 -0.02 -22.25 25.41
N MET A 12 0.84 -21.27 25.09
CA MET A 12 2.19 -21.53 24.60
C MET A 12 3.15 -21.46 25.79
N ASN A 13 3.93 -22.51 26.03
CA ASN A 13 4.95 -22.48 27.07
C ASN A 13 6.22 -21.76 26.58
N GLU A 14 7.14 -21.49 27.51
CA GLU A 14 8.39 -20.80 27.20
C GLU A 14 9.23 -21.52 26.12
N ALA A 15 9.25 -22.86 26.13
CA ALA A 15 10.00 -23.66 25.16
C ALA A 15 9.46 -23.54 23.72
N ALA A 16 8.20 -23.14 23.55
CA ALA A 16 7.57 -22.92 22.25
C ALA A 16 7.86 -21.53 21.66
N LEU A 17 8.08 -20.52 22.51
CA LEU A 17 8.24 -19.12 22.08
C LEU A 17 9.37 -18.91 21.06
N PRO A 18 10.56 -19.51 21.20
CA PRO A 18 11.62 -19.35 20.20
C PRO A 18 11.26 -19.90 18.82
N GLY A 19 10.21 -20.74 18.73
CA GLY A 19 9.61 -21.18 17.47
C GLY A 19 9.01 -20.04 16.63
N GLY A 20 8.86 -18.84 17.19
CA GLY A 20 8.41 -17.64 16.50
C GLY A 20 6.91 -17.63 16.20
N ILE A 21 6.36 -16.43 16.10
CA ILE A 21 4.93 -16.18 15.89
C ILE A 21 4.76 -15.22 14.71
N MET A 22 4.11 -15.70 13.66
CA MET A 22 3.68 -14.86 12.53
C MET A 22 2.18 -14.58 12.67
N VAL A 23 1.81 -13.31 12.69
CA VAL A 23 0.42 -12.85 12.75
C VAL A 23 0.04 -12.19 11.43
N THR A 24 -0.96 -12.71 10.74
CA THR A 24 -1.50 -12.11 9.52
C THR A 24 -2.93 -11.62 9.73
N GLY A 25 -3.31 -10.56 9.02
CA GLY A 25 -4.68 -10.07 9.06
C GLY A 25 -4.83 -8.70 8.44
N SER A 26 -5.99 -8.45 7.84
CA SER A 26 -6.32 -7.17 7.22
C SER A 26 -6.25 -6.01 8.24
N ILE A 27 -6.19 -4.78 7.74
CA ILE A 27 -6.27 -3.57 8.57
C ILE A 27 -7.57 -3.62 9.39
N GLY A 28 -7.50 -3.23 10.66
CA GLY A 28 -8.66 -3.23 11.57
C GLY A 28 -9.06 -4.61 12.13
N SER A 29 -8.37 -5.70 11.77
CA SER A 29 -8.66 -7.04 12.30
C SER A 29 -8.31 -7.23 13.78
N GLY A 30 -7.43 -6.38 14.33
CA GLY A 30 -7.03 -6.40 15.74
C GLY A 30 -5.65 -6.99 16.03
N LYS A 31 -4.73 -7.04 15.06
CA LYS A 31 -3.34 -7.52 15.26
C LYS A 31 -2.68 -6.89 16.49
N SER A 32 -2.46 -5.58 16.50
CA SER A 32 -1.73 -4.91 17.59
C SER A 32 -2.48 -5.01 18.94
N VAL A 33 -3.77 -4.69 18.96
CA VAL A 33 -4.58 -4.59 20.20
C VAL A 33 -4.96 -5.95 20.81
N ALA A 34 -5.11 -7.00 20.01
CA ALA A 34 -5.56 -8.32 20.48
C ALA A 34 -4.51 -9.42 20.39
N THR A 35 -3.36 -9.16 19.78
CA THR A 35 -2.21 -10.07 19.80
C THR A 35 -0.99 -9.40 20.41
N LEU A 36 -0.38 -8.41 19.74
CA LEU A 36 0.96 -7.92 20.12
C LEU A 36 0.99 -7.32 21.53
N LEU A 37 0.04 -6.46 21.89
CA LEU A 37 -0.01 -5.83 23.22
C LEU A 37 -0.29 -6.83 24.35
N PRO A 38 -1.36 -7.67 24.30
CA PRO A 38 -1.59 -8.67 25.33
C PRO A 38 -0.46 -9.70 25.48
N TRP A 39 0.25 -10.03 24.39
CA TRP A 39 1.39 -10.95 24.45
C TRP A 39 2.63 -10.27 25.02
N SER A 40 2.87 -9.01 24.65
CA SER A 40 3.91 -8.17 25.27
C SER A 40 3.75 -8.09 26.78
N GLU A 41 2.52 -7.82 27.24
CA GLU A 41 2.19 -7.72 28.67
C GLU A 41 2.52 -9.00 29.43
N GLN A 42 2.27 -10.17 28.83
CA GLN A 42 2.61 -11.48 29.38
C GLN A 42 4.12 -11.70 29.41
N LEU A 43 4.80 -11.45 28.29
CA LEU A 43 6.24 -11.66 28.15
C LEU A 43 7.04 -10.77 29.11
N LEU A 44 6.62 -9.53 29.35
CA LEU A 44 7.27 -8.63 30.31
C LEU A 44 7.34 -9.19 31.75
N ASN A 45 6.52 -10.19 32.08
CA ASN A 45 6.51 -10.85 33.39
C ASN A 45 7.45 -12.07 33.48
N PHE A 46 8.10 -12.49 32.39
CA PHE A 46 8.92 -13.70 32.38
C PHE A 46 10.21 -13.53 33.19
N LYS A 47 10.73 -14.66 33.68
CA LYS A 47 12.02 -14.79 34.36
C LYS A 47 12.82 -15.94 33.75
N PRO A 48 14.13 -15.80 33.48
CA PRO A 48 14.94 -14.58 33.62
C PRO A 48 14.43 -13.40 32.80
N THR A 49 14.72 -12.17 33.24
CA THR A 49 14.11 -10.95 32.69
C THR A 49 14.39 -10.84 31.18
N PRO A 50 13.37 -10.77 30.31
CA PRO A 50 13.57 -10.73 28.87
C PRO A 50 14.02 -9.35 28.37
N SER A 51 14.75 -9.33 27.26
CA SER A 51 15.03 -8.12 26.48
C SER A 51 14.00 -7.96 25.37
N PHE A 52 13.78 -6.71 24.95
CA PHE A 52 12.85 -6.42 23.85
C PHE A 52 13.50 -5.52 22.80
N LEU A 53 13.25 -5.83 21.54
CA LEU A 53 13.33 -4.90 20.42
C LEU A 53 11.93 -4.71 19.86
N VAL A 54 11.41 -3.49 19.98
CA VAL A 54 10.11 -3.10 19.42
C VAL A 54 10.35 -2.22 18.20
N VAL A 55 9.86 -2.67 17.04
CA VAL A 55 9.96 -1.95 15.78
C VAL A 55 8.56 -1.66 15.27
N ASP A 56 8.21 -0.38 15.16
CA ASP A 56 6.90 0.03 14.70
C ASP A 56 7.00 1.16 13.67
N PRO A 57 7.06 0.83 12.38
CA PRO A 57 7.10 1.83 11.31
C PRO A 57 5.86 2.75 11.27
N LYS A 58 4.75 2.34 11.88
CA LYS A 58 3.47 3.08 11.88
C LYS A 58 3.23 3.90 13.14
N LEU A 59 4.05 3.71 14.18
CA LEU A 59 4.06 4.49 15.42
C LEU A 59 2.73 4.49 16.19
N MET A 60 2.07 3.34 16.22
CA MET A 60 0.83 3.13 16.96
C MET A 60 1.02 2.11 18.09
N PHE A 61 1.72 1.02 17.81
CA PHE A 61 2.08 -0.01 18.77
C PHE A 61 3.19 0.42 19.73
N ALA A 62 4.20 1.17 19.27
CA ALA A 62 5.32 1.59 20.11
C ALA A 62 4.88 2.49 21.28
N GLU A 63 3.99 3.45 21.03
CA GLU A 63 3.45 4.33 22.07
C GLU A 63 2.64 3.54 23.12
N ASP A 64 1.75 2.64 22.66
CA ASP A 64 0.97 1.75 23.54
C ASP A 64 1.86 0.80 24.36
N PHE A 65 2.96 0.31 23.76
CA PHE A 65 3.92 -0.54 24.45
C PHE A 65 4.69 0.23 25.54
N ILE A 66 5.10 1.47 25.27
CA ILE A 66 5.75 2.33 26.28
C ILE A 66 4.79 2.59 27.44
N GLU A 67 3.52 2.95 27.17
CA GLU A 67 2.52 3.16 28.22
C GLU A 67 2.30 1.90 29.08
N LEU A 68 2.35 0.71 28.46
CA LEU A 68 2.29 -0.58 29.15
C LEU A 68 3.50 -0.80 30.08
N VAL A 69 4.70 -0.45 29.63
CA VAL A 69 5.95 -0.56 30.42
C VAL A 69 5.91 0.43 31.60
N ASP A 70 5.44 1.66 31.37
CA ASP A 70 5.25 2.68 32.40
C ASP A 70 4.27 2.24 33.48
N LYS A 71 3.13 1.67 33.08
CA LYS A 71 2.13 1.11 34.01
C LYS A 71 2.69 -0.02 34.89
N LYS A 72 3.70 -0.75 34.40
CA LYS A 72 4.39 -1.80 35.16
C LYS A 72 5.53 -1.26 36.04
N GLY A 73 5.88 0.03 35.95
CA GLY A 73 6.93 0.65 36.75
C GLY A 73 8.34 0.17 36.39
N ILE A 74 8.59 -0.15 35.11
CA ILE A 74 9.87 -0.67 34.60
C ILE A 74 10.43 0.18 33.45
N SER A 75 10.10 1.47 33.43
CA SER A 75 10.51 2.45 32.41
C SER A 75 12.02 2.71 32.40
N ASP A 76 12.70 2.45 33.52
CA ASP A 76 14.16 2.54 33.67
C ASP A 76 14.92 1.58 32.72
N ARG A 77 14.23 0.56 32.21
CA ARG A 77 14.78 -0.40 31.24
C ARG A 77 14.63 0.07 29.79
N VAL A 78 13.94 1.18 29.52
CA VAL A 78 13.58 1.61 28.17
C VAL A 78 14.65 2.52 27.57
N PHE A 79 15.14 2.11 26.40
CA PHE A 79 15.94 2.88 25.47
C PHE A 79 15.02 3.30 24.34
N HIS A 80 14.47 4.52 24.44
CA HIS A 80 13.58 5.08 23.43
C HIS A 80 14.39 5.75 22.32
N PHE A 81 14.51 5.05 21.20
CA PHE A 81 15.32 5.47 20.06
C PHE A 81 14.49 6.35 19.11
N LYS A 82 14.71 7.67 19.17
CA LYS A 82 14.05 8.71 18.37
C LYS A 82 15.02 9.84 18.05
N PHE A 83 14.76 10.63 17.00
CA PHE A 83 15.69 11.69 16.56
C PHE A 83 16.00 12.75 17.63
N ASP A 84 15.00 13.17 18.40
CA ASP A 84 15.16 14.16 19.47
C ASP A 84 15.27 13.46 20.86
N GLY A 85 15.85 12.27 20.89
CA GLY A 85 15.97 11.43 22.09
C GLY A 85 17.37 11.39 22.66
N ASP A 86 17.48 10.86 23.87
CA ASP A 86 18.77 10.74 24.58
C ASP A 86 19.58 9.54 24.09
N VAL A 87 18.95 8.57 23.41
CA VAL A 87 19.63 7.35 22.95
C VAL A 87 20.47 7.65 21.70
N LYS A 88 21.78 7.71 21.89
CA LYS A 88 22.79 7.83 20.85
C LYS A 88 23.67 6.59 20.78
N ILE A 89 23.93 6.09 19.58
CA ILE A 89 24.72 4.88 19.32
C ILE A 89 25.61 5.10 18.11
N ASN A 90 26.84 4.59 18.14
CA ASN A 90 27.65 4.44 16.95
C ASN A 90 27.47 3.00 16.40
N PRO A 91 26.75 2.81 15.28
CA PRO A 91 26.42 1.47 14.78
C PRO A 91 27.62 0.71 14.19
N ILE A 92 28.75 1.38 13.96
CA ILE A 92 29.97 0.73 13.44
C ILE A 92 31.04 0.57 14.53
N TYR A 93 30.77 1.03 15.76
CA TYR A 93 31.70 0.88 16.87
C TYR A 93 31.84 -0.58 17.30
N ARG A 94 33.10 -1.01 17.44
CA ARG A 94 33.51 -2.21 18.15
C ARG A 94 34.79 -1.90 18.92
N LYS A 95 34.92 -2.46 20.11
CA LYS A 95 36.18 -2.35 20.87
C LYS A 95 37.27 -3.16 20.17
N ASN A 96 38.46 -2.59 20.04
CA ASN A 96 39.64 -3.22 19.42
C ASN A 96 39.33 -3.73 18.00
N VAL A 97 38.82 -2.85 17.12
CA VAL A 97 38.40 -3.18 15.74
C VAL A 97 39.46 -3.93 14.95
N LEU A 98 40.74 -3.64 15.18
CA LEU A 98 41.87 -4.25 14.49
C LEU A 98 42.26 -5.65 14.99
N LYS A 99 41.58 -6.20 16.01
CA LYS A 99 41.90 -7.50 16.62
C LYS A 99 40.80 -8.52 16.44
N ASN A 100 41.15 -9.80 16.47
CA ASN A 100 40.25 -10.95 16.44
C ASN A 100 39.24 -10.92 15.26
N GLY A 101 39.60 -10.25 14.16
CA GLY A 101 38.72 -10.08 13.01
C GLY A 101 37.51 -9.16 13.24
N ALA A 102 37.49 -8.33 14.28
CA ALA A 102 36.35 -7.45 14.59
C ALA A 102 36.00 -6.49 13.43
N PHE A 103 36.99 -5.99 12.67
CA PHE A 103 36.77 -5.19 11.46
C PHE A 103 35.93 -5.94 10.40
N ALA A 104 36.11 -7.26 10.28
CA ALA A 104 35.36 -8.08 9.35
C ALA A 104 33.91 -8.26 9.81
N GLU A 105 33.66 -8.33 11.12
CA GLU A 105 32.30 -8.35 11.66
C GLU A 105 31.55 -7.04 11.35
N VAL A 106 32.21 -5.89 11.52
CA VAL A 106 31.63 -4.58 11.18
C VAL A 106 31.37 -4.47 9.67
N ALA A 107 32.33 -4.89 8.84
CA ALA A 107 32.17 -4.90 7.38
C ALA A 107 31.00 -5.79 6.94
N ASN A 108 30.90 -7.01 7.49
CA ASN A 108 29.81 -7.93 7.21
C ASN A 108 28.45 -7.38 7.68
N MET A 109 28.41 -6.63 8.79
CA MET A 109 27.21 -5.95 9.26
C MET A 109 26.75 -4.87 8.27
N ILE A 110 27.67 -4.03 7.78
CA ILE A 110 27.37 -3.01 6.76
C ILE A 110 26.91 -3.67 5.46
N ARG A 111 27.60 -4.73 5.01
CA ARG A 111 27.21 -5.50 3.83
C ARG A 111 25.83 -6.12 3.98
N ALA A 112 25.53 -6.70 5.15
CA ALA A 112 24.21 -7.22 5.46
C ALA A 112 23.16 -6.11 5.37
N ALA A 113 23.40 -4.95 6.00
CA ALA A 113 22.47 -3.83 5.94
C ALA A 113 22.24 -3.34 4.50
N GLN A 114 23.31 -3.26 3.68
CA GLN A 114 23.23 -2.89 2.28
C GLN A 114 22.38 -3.87 1.45
N ILE A 115 22.66 -5.18 1.52
CA ILE A 115 21.90 -6.20 0.79
C ILE A 115 20.44 -6.22 1.22
N ASN A 116 20.18 -6.11 2.53
CA ASN A 116 18.82 -6.12 3.07
C ASN A 116 18.04 -4.83 2.75
N PHE A 117 18.72 -3.70 2.51
CA PHE A 117 18.09 -2.46 2.12
C PHE A 117 17.86 -2.34 0.60
N MET A 118 18.88 -2.69 -0.20
CA MET A 118 18.88 -2.51 -1.66
C MET A 118 18.33 -3.70 -2.44
N GLY A 119 18.29 -4.89 -1.83
CA GLY A 119 17.95 -6.14 -2.50
C GLY A 119 19.18 -6.95 -2.93
N ARG A 120 18.96 -8.22 -3.29
CA ARG A 120 20.07 -9.12 -3.65
C ARG A 120 20.71 -8.79 -4.98
N GLU A 121 22.01 -9.07 -5.05
CA GLU A 121 22.83 -8.96 -6.26
C GLU A 121 22.61 -10.17 -7.19
N SER A 122 22.42 -9.92 -8.49
CA SER A 122 22.38 -10.91 -9.56
C SER A 122 23.31 -10.54 -10.72
N GLY A 123 23.94 -11.54 -11.36
CA GLY A 123 24.85 -11.32 -12.49
C GLY A 123 26.07 -10.47 -12.11
N ASP A 124 26.40 -9.48 -12.96
CA ASP A 124 27.56 -8.58 -12.80
C ASP A 124 27.57 -7.79 -11.49
N SER A 125 26.41 -7.63 -10.83
CA SER A 125 26.32 -6.98 -9.52
C SER A 125 27.11 -7.72 -8.41
N LYS A 126 27.38 -9.02 -8.56
CA LYS A 126 28.21 -9.77 -7.59
C LYS A 126 29.66 -9.28 -7.53
N PHE A 127 30.23 -8.91 -8.67
CA PHE A 127 31.59 -8.34 -8.71
C PHE A 127 31.65 -7.03 -7.92
N TRP A 128 30.68 -6.14 -8.16
CA TRP A 128 30.56 -4.85 -7.48
C TRP A 128 30.37 -5.02 -5.97
N GLY A 129 29.52 -5.96 -5.54
CA GLY A 129 29.31 -6.25 -4.12
C GLY A 129 30.55 -6.78 -3.40
N ILE A 130 31.30 -7.70 -4.04
CA ILE A 130 32.55 -8.23 -3.47
C ILE A 130 33.59 -7.12 -3.32
N LYS A 131 33.85 -6.36 -4.39
CA LYS A 131 34.85 -5.29 -4.37
C LYS A 131 34.47 -4.13 -3.46
N SER A 132 33.18 -3.78 -3.40
CA SER A 132 32.64 -2.83 -2.43
C SER A 132 32.89 -3.29 -0.99
N ASN A 133 32.64 -4.56 -0.69
CA ASN A 133 32.89 -5.11 0.64
C ASN A 133 34.39 -5.11 1.01
N ASP A 134 35.28 -5.34 0.03
CA ASP A 134 36.72 -5.21 0.25
C ASP A 134 37.13 -3.76 0.54
N LEU A 135 36.57 -2.78 -0.18
CA LEU A 135 36.79 -1.36 0.12
C LEU A 135 36.28 -1.00 1.53
N VAL A 136 35.06 -1.40 1.89
CA VAL A 136 34.47 -1.20 3.23
C VAL A 136 35.38 -1.78 4.32
N LYS A 137 35.81 -3.03 4.17
CA LYS A 137 36.67 -3.74 5.13
C LYS A 137 38.02 -3.06 5.33
N ASN A 138 38.66 -2.60 4.25
CA ASN A 138 39.93 -1.88 4.31
C ASN A 138 39.77 -0.47 4.89
N THR A 139 38.67 0.22 4.57
CA THR A 139 38.40 1.56 5.08
C THR A 139 38.10 1.55 6.60
N ILE A 140 37.45 0.49 7.11
CA ILE A 140 37.29 0.29 8.56
C ILE A 140 38.64 0.15 9.26
N ARG A 141 39.54 -0.67 8.70
CA ARG A 141 40.90 -0.84 9.24
C ARG A 141 41.68 0.46 9.22
N PHE A 142 41.59 1.19 8.11
CA PHE A 142 42.17 2.51 7.98
C PHE A 142 41.69 3.46 9.08
N CYS A 143 40.37 3.62 9.26
CA CYS A 143 39.81 4.52 10.26
C CYS A 143 40.29 4.15 11.67
N ALA A 144 40.29 2.86 12.00
CA ALA A 144 40.79 2.38 13.29
C ALA A 144 42.29 2.65 13.49
N GLY A 145 43.10 2.56 12.42
CA GLY A 145 44.53 2.84 12.46
C GLY A 145 44.88 4.31 12.53
N THR A 146 44.12 5.20 11.89
CA THR A 146 44.47 6.63 11.80
C THR A 146 43.75 7.51 12.81
N GLN A 147 42.55 7.13 13.24
CA GLN A 147 41.72 7.89 14.18
C GLN A 147 41.68 7.25 15.58
N GLY A 148 42.24 6.04 15.73
CA GLY A 148 42.26 5.30 16.97
C GLY A 148 40.99 4.45 17.18
N ASN A 149 40.74 4.11 18.44
CA ASN A 149 39.69 3.13 18.80
C ASN A 149 38.25 3.62 18.65
N TYR A 150 38.04 4.92 18.40
CA TYR A 150 36.71 5.48 18.19
C TYR A 150 36.68 6.38 16.96
N PHE A 151 35.89 5.98 15.96
CA PHE A 151 35.57 6.76 14.77
C PHE A 151 34.08 6.61 14.48
N THR A 152 33.46 7.65 13.95
CA THR A 152 32.01 7.69 13.73
C THR A 152 31.65 7.21 12.31
N LEU A 153 30.35 7.01 12.09
CA LEU A 153 29.83 6.68 10.76
C LEU A 153 30.12 7.78 9.73
N ILE A 154 30.18 9.05 10.14
CA ILE A 154 30.51 10.15 9.22
C ILE A 154 32.00 10.18 8.87
N ASP A 155 32.88 9.85 9.81
CA ASP A 155 34.32 9.73 9.55
C ASP A 155 34.59 8.60 8.56
N PHE A 156 33.95 7.46 8.79
CA PHE A 156 34.02 6.29 7.91
C PHE A 156 33.42 6.57 6.53
N TYR A 157 32.26 7.23 6.45
CA TYR A 157 31.64 7.61 5.19
C TYR A 157 32.52 8.57 4.38
N THR A 158 33.12 9.55 5.06
CA THR A 158 34.05 10.52 4.44
C THR A 158 35.23 9.80 3.82
N ALA A 159 35.85 8.87 4.56
CA ALA A 159 36.93 8.04 4.03
C ALA A 159 36.47 7.25 2.78
N LEU A 160 35.31 6.58 2.81
CA LEU A 160 34.82 5.88 1.62
C LEU A 160 34.67 6.78 0.39
N VAL A 161 34.17 8.00 0.56
CA VAL A 161 33.98 8.96 -0.55
C VAL A 161 35.33 9.44 -1.10
N GLU A 162 36.31 9.64 -0.23
CA GLU A 162 37.66 10.09 -0.58
C GLU A 162 38.58 8.98 -1.12
N ALA A 163 38.07 7.73 -1.21
CA ALA A 163 38.82 6.54 -1.66
C ALA A 163 39.66 6.76 -2.93
N ASN A 164 39.18 7.60 -3.86
CA ASN A 164 39.84 7.80 -5.16
C ASN A 164 40.90 8.90 -5.17
N SER A 165 40.93 9.77 -4.16
CA SER A 165 41.78 10.97 -4.13
C SER A 165 42.74 11.00 -2.95
N ARG A 166 42.56 10.13 -1.96
CA ARG A 166 43.33 10.11 -0.72
C ARG A 166 44.37 8.99 -0.75
N ASP A 167 45.58 9.31 -0.28
CA ASP A 167 46.68 8.36 -0.20
C ASP A 167 46.62 7.57 1.11
N TYR A 168 45.76 6.54 1.12
CA TYR A 168 45.53 5.69 2.28
C TYR A 168 46.80 4.97 2.77
N ALA A 169 47.65 4.50 1.85
CA ALA A 169 48.84 3.74 2.21
C ALA A 169 49.85 4.62 2.94
N LEU A 170 50.09 5.83 2.42
CA LEU A 170 50.97 6.81 3.08
C LEU A 170 50.49 7.14 4.49
N GLU A 171 49.20 7.45 4.66
CA GLU A 171 48.64 7.76 5.98
C GLU A 171 48.69 6.59 6.97
N ILE A 172 48.58 5.34 6.47
CA ILE A 172 48.75 4.14 7.30
C ILE A 172 50.20 4.01 7.75
N HIS A 173 51.18 4.17 6.84
CA HIS A 173 52.60 4.12 7.19
C HIS A 173 52.97 5.20 8.22
N ASP A 174 52.49 6.42 8.02
CA ASP A 174 52.62 7.52 8.97
C ASP A 174 52.05 7.17 10.35
N SER A 175 50.89 6.51 10.40
CA SER A 175 50.30 6.08 11.67
C SER A 175 51.11 4.98 12.35
N LEU A 176 51.62 4.00 11.59
CA LEU A 176 52.47 2.91 12.09
C LEU A 176 53.77 3.41 12.70
N GLU A 177 54.29 4.56 12.25
CA GLU A 177 55.47 5.20 12.82
C GLU A 177 55.17 6.02 14.08
N LYS A 178 54.01 6.70 14.11
CA LYS A 178 53.64 7.65 15.19
C LYS A 178 52.98 6.98 16.39
N ASN A 179 52.27 5.87 16.18
CA ASN A 179 51.44 5.22 17.19
C ASN A 179 51.97 3.84 17.55
N TYR A 180 51.62 3.37 18.75
CA TYR A 180 51.93 2.02 19.19
C TYR A 180 50.81 1.04 18.80
N PHE A 181 51.17 0.02 18.02
CA PHE A 181 50.31 -1.10 17.63
C PHE A 181 50.96 -2.42 18.04
N ASP A 182 50.16 -3.42 18.41
CA ASP A 182 50.69 -4.78 18.55
C ASP A 182 50.91 -5.47 17.19
N GLU A 183 51.46 -6.68 17.22
CA GLU A 183 51.79 -7.44 16.01
C GLU A 183 50.57 -7.73 15.11
N GLU A 184 49.39 -8.00 15.70
CA GLU A 184 48.17 -8.28 14.94
C GLU A 184 47.65 -7.00 14.29
N GLU A 185 47.61 -5.91 15.05
CA GLU A 185 47.20 -4.59 14.58
C GLU A 185 48.10 -4.10 13.45
N LYS A 186 49.42 -4.22 13.64
CA LYS A 186 50.44 -3.86 12.66
C LYS A 186 50.26 -4.62 11.36
N ALA A 187 50.14 -5.95 11.43
CA ALA A 187 49.91 -6.79 10.25
C ALA A 187 48.62 -6.42 9.52
N ASN A 188 47.52 -6.19 10.26
CA ASN A 188 46.23 -5.82 9.67
C ASN A 188 46.28 -4.47 8.95
N LEU A 189 47.04 -3.50 9.46
CA LEU A 189 47.28 -2.21 8.82
C LEU A 189 48.20 -2.31 7.61
N GLU A 190 49.30 -3.09 7.70
CA GLU A 190 50.18 -3.37 6.57
C GLU A 190 49.43 -4.03 5.40
N PHE A 191 48.56 -5.00 5.67
CA PHE A 191 47.69 -5.58 4.64
C PHE A 191 46.71 -4.56 4.04
N THR A 192 46.32 -3.55 4.80
CA THR A 192 45.43 -2.48 4.32
C THR A 192 46.20 -1.52 3.40
N ALA A 193 47.44 -1.15 3.76
CA ALA A 193 48.31 -0.36 2.90
C ALA A 193 48.59 -1.09 1.57
N GLN A 194 48.95 -2.39 1.64
CA GLN A 194 49.17 -3.21 0.46
C GLN A 194 47.94 -3.32 -0.46
N TYR A 195 46.73 -3.38 0.12
CA TYR A 195 45.49 -3.38 -0.65
C TYR A 195 45.31 -2.08 -1.42
N PHE A 196 45.53 -0.92 -0.79
CA PHE A 196 45.36 0.36 -1.47
C PHE A 196 46.42 0.55 -2.56
N ASP A 197 47.69 0.28 -2.27
CA ASP A 197 48.79 0.45 -3.25
C ASP A 197 48.72 -0.52 -4.41
N ASN A 198 48.56 -1.82 -4.13
CA ASN A 198 48.78 -2.85 -5.14
C ASN A 198 47.49 -3.41 -5.75
N GLU A 199 46.33 -3.11 -5.18
CA GLU A 199 45.05 -3.60 -5.68
C GLU A 199 44.09 -2.47 -6.05
N TYR A 200 43.71 -1.60 -5.11
CA TYR A 200 42.67 -0.60 -5.35
C TYR A 200 43.14 0.52 -6.29
N ASN A 201 44.33 1.08 -6.07
CA ASN A 201 44.86 2.19 -6.87
C ASN A 201 45.20 1.79 -8.31
N GLU A 202 45.54 0.51 -8.53
CA GLU A 202 45.80 -0.08 -9.85
C GLU A 202 44.52 -0.29 -10.69
N LEU A 203 43.33 -0.13 -10.11
CA LEU A 203 42.08 -0.20 -10.85
C LEU A 203 41.84 1.08 -11.66
N ASP A 204 41.22 0.91 -12.83
CA ASP A 204 40.73 2.02 -13.65
C ASP A 204 39.72 2.91 -12.88
N ASP A 205 39.77 4.22 -13.13
CA ASP A 205 38.94 5.22 -12.44
C ASP A 205 37.44 4.95 -12.52
N LYS A 206 36.96 4.37 -13.63
CA LYS A 206 35.56 3.98 -13.78
C LYS A 206 35.19 2.83 -12.86
N ILE A 207 36.09 1.86 -12.67
CA ILE A 207 35.89 0.73 -11.75
C ILE A 207 35.90 1.24 -10.32
N LYS A 208 36.90 2.07 -9.94
CA LYS A 208 36.97 2.68 -8.60
C LYS A 208 35.68 3.45 -8.28
N SER A 209 35.22 4.30 -9.20
CA SER A 209 33.95 5.05 -9.05
C SER A 209 32.74 4.13 -8.85
N GLY A 210 32.65 3.01 -9.58
CA GLY A 210 31.59 2.03 -9.41
C GLY A 210 31.63 1.31 -8.06
N ILE A 211 32.83 0.97 -7.57
CA ILE A 211 33.04 0.37 -6.25
C ILE A 211 32.62 1.35 -5.15
N THR A 212 33.11 2.60 -5.18
CA THR A 212 32.75 3.63 -4.20
C THR A 212 31.26 3.94 -4.19
N ALA A 213 30.62 4.04 -5.37
CA ALA A 213 29.18 4.25 -5.46
C ALA A 213 28.39 3.10 -4.81
N THR A 214 28.86 1.86 -5.00
CA THR A 214 28.25 0.67 -4.40
C THR A 214 28.45 0.64 -2.88
N ALA A 215 29.65 0.99 -2.39
CA ALA A 215 29.97 1.00 -0.95
C ALA A 215 29.22 2.08 -0.16
N THR A 216 28.95 3.22 -0.80
CA THR A 216 28.32 4.38 -0.16
C THR A 216 26.80 4.41 -0.27
N ALA A 217 26.20 3.59 -1.14
CA ALA A 217 24.77 3.65 -1.47
C ALA A 217 23.85 3.55 -0.24
N PHE A 218 24.05 2.55 0.62
CA PHE A 218 23.26 2.41 1.86
C PHE A 218 23.62 3.48 2.90
N LEU A 219 24.91 3.72 3.11
CA LEU A 219 25.42 4.63 4.14
C LEU A 219 24.98 6.07 3.91
N SER A 220 24.85 6.49 2.64
CA SER A 220 24.36 7.82 2.26
C SER A 220 22.99 8.15 2.84
N GLN A 221 22.13 7.13 3.05
CA GLN A 221 20.82 7.30 3.67
C GLN A 221 20.90 7.70 5.14
N LEU A 222 22.00 7.34 5.81
CA LEU A 222 22.24 7.61 7.22
C LEU A 222 22.93 8.97 7.46
N MET A 223 23.37 9.64 6.39
CA MET A 223 24.10 10.92 6.45
C MET A 223 23.18 12.16 6.53
N GLU A 224 21.89 11.97 6.79
CA GLU A 224 20.96 13.07 7.06
C GLU A 224 21.27 13.70 8.43
N TYR A 225 20.99 15.01 8.58
CA TYR A 225 21.36 15.76 9.79
C TYR A 225 20.81 15.13 11.08
N LYS A 226 19.51 14.80 11.15
CA LYS A 226 18.92 14.19 12.35
C LYS A 226 19.41 12.77 12.59
N ALA A 227 19.59 11.99 11.53
CA ALA A 227 20.15 10.64 11.65
C ALA A 227 21.60 10.67 12.17
N SER A 228 22.42 11.60 11.69
CA SER A 228 23.81 11.74 12.14
C SER A 228 23.93 12.22 13.59
N GLN A 229 22.99 13.02 14.11
CA GLN A 229 22.99 13.40 15.54
C GLN A 229 22.87 12.20 16.49
N ILE A 230 22.20 11.12 16.08
CA ILE A 230 21.99 9.93 16.90
C ILE A 230 22.92 8.76 16.53
N LEU A 231 23.37 8.68 15.27
CA LEU A 231 24.24 7.61 14.76
C LEU A 231 25.73 7.96 14.72
N CYS A 232 26.07 9.24 14.77
CA CYS A 232 27.44 9.74 14.77
C CYS A 232 27.74 10.58 16.03
N PRO A 233 27.42 10.09 17.25
CA PRO A 233 27.75 10.84 18.45
C PRO A 233 29.27 10.93 18.65
N LYS A 234 29.71 11.98 19.33
CA LYS A 234 31.05 12.01 19.93
C LYS A 234 31.16 10.89 20.97
N GLU A 235 32.38 10.42 21.24
CA GLU A 235 32.62 9.32 22.18
C GLU A 235 32.00 9.58 23.57
N GLU A 236 32.10 10.81 24.06
CA GLU A 236 31.53 11.27 25.34
C GLU A 236 29.99 11.30 25.38
N ASP A 237 29.34 11.36 24.22
CA ASP A 237 27.88 11.46 24.08
C ASP A 237 27.22 10.09 23.85
N VAL A 238 27.99 9.00 23.74
CA VAL A 238 27.45 7.65 23.49
C VAL A 238 26.70 7.16 24.72
N THR A 239 25.40 6.86 24.55
CA THR A 239 24.57 6.32 25.63
C THR A 239 24.32 4.82 25.51
N LEU A 240 24.52 4.25 24.32
CA LEU A 240 24.39 2.82 24.05
C LEU A 240 25.60 2.34 23.26
N TRP A 241 26.50 1.57 23.91
CA TRP A 241 27.75 1.14 23.28
C TRP A 241 27.60 -0.15 22.47
N SER A 242 26.71 -1.04 22.91
CA SER A 242 26.45 -2.31 22.24
C SER A 242 25.02 -2.79 22.44
N MET A 243 24.49 -3.48 21.43
CA MET A 243 23.23 -4.21 21.57
C MET A 243 23.29 -5.32 22.62
N ASP A 244 24.50 -5.75 23.00
CA ASP A 244 24.69 -6.67 24.12
C ASP A 244 24.17 -6.12 25.44
N GLU A 245 24.25 -4.80 25.65
CA GLU A 245 23.69 -4.17 26.84
C GLU A 245 22.17 -4.33 26.88
N ILE A 246 21.51 -4.29 25.72
CA ILE A 246 20.07 -4.48 25.62
C ILE A 246 19.72 -5.94 25.84
N VAL A 247 20.35 -6.81 25.05
CA VAL A 247 20.08 -8.24 24.99
C VAL A 247 20.44 -8.92 26.31
N ASP A 248 21.68 -8.80 26.78
CA ASP A 248 22.15 -9.47 28.00
C ASP A 248 21.74 -8.70 29.27
N GLY A 249 21.42 -7.41 29.16
CA GLY A 249 20.90 -6.61 30.29
C GLY A 249 19.40 -6.79 30.53
N GLY A 250 18.67 -7.46 29.63
CA GLY A 250 17.20 -7.55 29.71
C GLY A 250 16.52 -6.19 29.58
N LYS A 251 17.12 -5.27 28.81
CA LYS A 251 16.59 -3.92 28.56
C LYS A 251 15.63 -3.93 27.35
N ILE A 252 14.95 -2.83 27.13
CA ILE A 252 13.93 -2.65 26.10
C ILE A 252 14.40 -1.56 25.14
N LEU A 253 14.57 -1.88 23.87
CA LEU A 253 14.85 -0.91 22.81
C LEU A 253 13.58 -0.69 21.98
N VAL A 254 13.10 0.55 21.91
CA VAL A 254 11.93 0.93 21.12
C VAL A 254 12.35 1.87 20.00
N LEU A 255 12.17 1.46 18.74
CA LEU A 255 12.46 2.27 17.57
C LEU A 255 11.24 3.13 17.19
N ASP A 256 11.35 4.44 17.39
CA ASP A 256 10.33 5.46 17.07
C ASP A 256 10.92 6.50 16.11
N ILE A 257 10.88 6.19 14.81
CA ILE A 257 11.44 7.02 13.75
C ILE A 257 10.30 7.41 12.79
N ARG A 258 9.87 8.67 12.84
CA ARG A 258 8.69 9.16 12.10
C ARG A 258 8.93 9.43 10.61
N ASN A 259 10.18 9.46 10.17
CA ASN A 259 10.54 9.62 8.76
C ASN A 259 10.61 8.24 8.10
N GLN A 260 9.66 7.91 7.22
CA GLN A 260 9.59 6.58 6.59
C GLN A 260 10.85 6.17 5.82
N GLY A 261 11.50 7.11 5.12
CA GLY A 261 12.73 6.84 4.37
C GLY A 261 13.89 6.45 5.27
N LEU A 262 14.08 7.17 6.38
CA LEU A 262 15.13 6.91 7.37
C LEU A 262 14.79 5.74 8.30
N ALA A 263 13.51 5.56 8.65
CA ALA A 263 13.04 4.49 9.53
C ALA A 263 13.42 3.11 8.99
N ARG A 264 13.32 2.90 7.68
CA ARG A 264 13.75 1.65 7.04
C ARG A 264 15.26 1.44 7.14
N ALA A 265 16.07 2.46 6.79
CA ALA A 265 17.53 2.32 6.80
C ALA A 265 18.07 2.09 8.23
N ILE A 266 17.62 2.91 9.18
CA ILE A 266 18.02 2.83 10.60
C ILE A 266 17.47 1.55 11.23
N GLY A 267 16.21 1.21 10.97
CA GLY A 267 15.59 -0.01 11.46
C GLY A 267 16.31 -1.28 11.00
N THR A 268 16.77 -1.31 9.73
CA THR A 268 17.56 -2.43 9.19
C THR A 268 18.88 -2.61 9.96
N ILE A 269 19.70 -1.56 10.10
CA ILE A 269 21.01 -1.71 10.76
C ILE A 269 20.86 -2.01 12.25
N VAL A 270 19.96 -1.32 12.96
CA VAL A 270 19.73 -1.56 14.40
C VAL A 270 19.22 -2.98 14.64
N ARG A 271 18.29 -3.47 13.82
CA ARG A 271 17.76 -4.83 13.98
C ARG A 271 18.82 -5.88 13.67
N LEU A 272 19.60 -5.73 12.61
CA LEU A 272 20.69 -6.67 12.30
C LEU A 272 21.73 -6.73 13.43
N GLN A 273 22.05 -5.60 14.05
CA GLN A 273 22.93 -5.57 15.23
C GLN A 273 22.30 -6.28 16.44
N TYR A 274 21.02 -6.05 16.70
CA TYR A 274 20.29 -6.75 17.78
C TYR A 274 20.30 -8.27 17.54
N GLN A 275 19.98 -8.70 16.32
CA GLN A 275 20.00 -10.11 15.92
C GLN A 275 21.38 -10.74 16.05
N ALA A 276 22.43 -10.03 15.63
CA ALA A 276 23.81 -10.50 15.81
C ALA A 276 24.19 -10.62 17.29
N SER A 277 23.78 -9.66 18.14
CA SER A 277 23.99 -9.74 19.58
C SER A 277 23.28 -10.94 20.20
N VAL A 278 22.03 -11.24 19.79
CA VAL A 278 21.32 -12.46 20.21
C VAL A 278 22.11 -13.71 19.80
N LEU A 279 22.53 -13.81 18.53
CA LEU A 279 23.30 -14.98 18.06
C LEU A 279 24.67 -15.12 18.74
N SER A 280 25.28 -14.01 19.18
CA SER A 280 26.58 -14.05 19.88
C SER A 280 26.52 -14.81 21.22
N ARG A 281 25.33 -15.04 21.78
CA ARG A 281 25.14 -15.87 22.97
C ARG A 281 25.62 -17.32 22.79
N TYR A 282 25.72 -17.82 21.56
CA TYR A 282 26.28 -19.15 21.28
C TYR A 282 27.78 -19.24 21.50
N SER A 283 28.53 -18.21 21.12
CA SER A 283 29.99 -18.19 21.20
C SER A 283 30.49 -17.79 22.59
N ARG A 284 29.63 -17.18 23.42
CA ARG A 284 29.96 -16.75 24.78
C ARG A 284 29.89 -17.92 25.75
N THR A 285 31.03 -18.29 26.34
CA THR A 285 31.16 -19.36 27.35
C THR A 285 30.67 -18.95 28.74
N ASP A 286 30.40 -17.66 28.95
CA ASP A 286 30.05 -17.12 30.25
C ASP A 286 28.62 -17.48 30.68
N LYS A 287 28.53 -18.27 31.76
CA LYS A 287 27.27 -18.71 32.37
C LYS A 287 26.61 -17.61 33.21
N SER A 288 27.30 -16.50 33.51
CA SER A 288 26.83 -15.43 34.41
C SER A 288 25.81 -14.47 33.77
N LYS A 289 25.73 -14.42 32.44
CA LYS A 289 24.86 -13.52 31.70
C LYS A 289 23.39 -13.96 31.72
N ASN A 290 22.47 -12.99 31.74
CA ASN A 290 21.03 -13.23 31.72
C ASN A 290 20.64 -13.97 30.42
N LYS A 291 20.21 -15.23 30.55
CA LYS A 291 19.72 -16.06 29.43
C LYS A 291 18.22 -15.88 29.17
N GLY A 292 17.63 -14.78 29.61
CA GLY A 292 16.25 -14.42 29.36
C GLY A 292 15.93 -14.37 27.86
N LEU A 293 14.65 -14.45 27.54
CA LEU A 293 14.19 -14.38 26.15
C LEU A 293 14.62 -13.06 25.52
N ALA A 294 15.15 -13.11 24.31
CA ALA A 294 15.39 -11.94 23.49
C ALA A 294 14.24 -11.77 22.50
N VAL A 295 13.30 -10.88 22.83
CA VAL A 295 12.04 -10.75 22.11
C VAL A 295 12.15 -9.65 21.05
N THR A 296 11.79 -9.93 19.81
CA THR A 296 11.59 -8.94 18.75
C THR A 296 10.11 -8.86 18.42
N ILE A 297 9.55 -7.65 18.40
CA ILE A 297 8.15 -7.42 18.04
C ILE A 297 8.10 -6.40 16.90
N VAL A 298 7.37 -6.74 15.84
CA VAL A 298 7.21 -5.89 14.66
C VAL A 298 5.76 -5.85 14.22
N ASP A 299 5.12 -4.67 14.23
CA ASP A 299 3.69 -4.52 13.89
C ASP A 299 3.40 -4.57 12.38
N GLU A 300 4.34 -4.06 11.56
CA GLU A 300 4.32 -4.18 10.11
C GLU A 300 5.67 -4.69 9.62
N TYR A 301 5.80 -6.02 9.61
CA TYR A 301 7.02 -6.71 9.24
C TYR A 301 7.49 -6.47 7.80
N PRO A 302 6.63 -6.41 6.77
CA PRO A 302 7.05 -6.13 5.40
C PRO A 302 7.88 -4.85 5.23
N ASP A 303 7.63 -3.81 6.03
CA ASP A 303 8.35 -2.53 5.92
C ASP A 303 9.84 -2.64 6.32
N VAL A 304 10.17 -3.67 7.09
CA VAL A 304 11.52 -3.91 7.59
C VAL A 304 12.02 -5.32 7.24
N ALA A 305 11.29 -6.13 6.48
CA ALA A 305 11.68 -7.53 6.21
C ALA A 305 13.06 -7.60 5.54
N SER A 306 13.91 -8.49 6.04
CA SER A 306 15.29 -8.64 5.57
C SER A 306 15.61 -10.10 5.31
N VAL A 307 16.21 -10.42 4.17
CA VAL A 307 16.52 -11.79 3.80
C VAL A 307 17.92 -11.83 3.20
N GLY A 308 18.85 -12.44 3.94
CA GLY A 308 20.26 -12.49 3.58
C GLY A 308 20.60 -13.57 2.55
N GLY A 309 19.66 -14.48 2.27
CA GLY A 309 19.80 -15.49 1.21
C GLY A 309 20.91 -16.50 1.44
N GLY A 310 21.27 -16.71 2.71
CA GLY A 310 22.38 -17.58 3.10
C GLY A 310 23.77 -16.97 2.92
N GLU A 311 23.92 -15.82 2.24
CA GLU A 311 25.21 -15.16 2.03
C GLU A 311 25.56 -14.20 3.16
N VAL A 312 24.58 -13.44 3.67
CA VAL A 312 24.72 -12.51 4.80
C VAL A 312 23.68 -12.77 5.88
N LEU A 313 23.82 -12.10 7.03
CA LEU A 313 22.80 -12.13 8.07
C LEU A 313 21.51 -11.48 7.56
N GLY A 314 20.39 -12.16 7.78
CA GLY A 314 19.04 -11.68 7.53
C GLY A 314 18.05 -12.50 8.36
N ASP A 315 16.76 -12.17 8.28
CA ASP A 315 15.75 -12.82 9.13
C ASP A 315 15.64 -14.33 8.86
N ASP A 316 15.88 -14.76 7.63
CA ASP A 316 15.91 -16.17 7.22
C ASP A 316 16.99 -16.97 7.97
N THR A 317 18.23 -16.46 7.97
CA THR A 317 19.38 -17.12 8.61
C THR A 317 19.36 -16.95 10.13
N TYR A 318 18.91 -15.78 10.61
CA TYR A 318 18.73 -15.50 12.03
C TYR A 318 17.69 -16.44 12.64
N ARG A 319 16.47 -16.53 12.08
CA ARG A 319 15.39 -17.37 12.62
C ARG A 319 15.75 -18.85 12.67
N ALA A 320 16.50 -19.34 11.68
CA ALA A 320 16.99 -20.72 11.67
C ALA A 320 17.93 -21.02 12.85
N LYS A 321 18.61 -20.00 13.39
CA LYS A 321 19.63 -20.14 14.44
C LYS A 321 19.21 -19.55 15.79
N CYS A 322 18.26 -18.63 15.89
CA CYS A 322 18.01 -17.86 17.12
C CYS A 322 17.46 -18.70 18.29
N ARG A 323 16.90 -19.90 18.01
CA ARG A 323 16.26 -20.76 19.01
C ARG A 323 17.14 -21.08 20.21
N GLY A 324 18.36 -21.55 19.99
CA GLY A 324 19.30 -21.89 21.07
C GLY A 324 19.93 -20.67 21.74
N ALA A 325 19.69 -19.47 21.21
CA ALA A 325 20.02 -18.19 21.86
C ALA A 325 18.82 -17.57 22.61
N ASN A 326 17.71 -18.30 22.74
CA ASN A 326 16.44 -17.86 23.31
C ASN A 326 15.83 -16.63 22.59
N GLY A 327 16.09 -16.50 21.29
CA GLY A 327 15.48 -15.46 20.45
C GLY A 327 14.02 -15.78 20.09
N VAL A 328 13.11 -14.84 20.32
CA VAL A 328 11.67 -14.95 20.11
C VAL A 328 11.22 -13.83 19.19
N ASP A 329 10.64 -14.15 18.03
CA ASP A 329 10.18 -13.14 17.09
C ASP A 329 8.67 -13.20 16.91
N ILE A 330 8.01 -12.07 17.08
CA ILE A 330 6.57 -11.88 16.93
C ILE A 330 6.36 -10.84 15.84
N TYR A 331 6.07 -11.31 14.64
CA TYR A 331 5.95 -10.45 13.46
C TYR A 331 4.51 -10.40 12.99
N ALA A 332 4.02 -9.20 12.75
CA ALA A 332 2.69 -8.96 12.20
C ALA A 332 2.80 -8.46 10.75
N SER A 333 1.87 -8.89 9.91
CA SER A 333 1.76 -8.49 8.50
C SER A 333 0.29 -8.42 8.09
N GLN A 334 -0.01 -7.68 7.03
CA GLN A 334 -1.34 -7.69 6.41
C GLN A 334 -1.66 -9.02 5.72
N GLY A 335 -0.64 -9.72 5.21
CA GLY A 335 -0.77 -11.01 4.53
C GLY A 335 0.56 -11.51 3.98
N HIS A 336 0.55 -12.74 3.44
CA HIS A 336 1.74 -13.33 2.82
C HIS A 336 2.12 -12.62 1.51
N THR A 337 1.16 -12.10 0.75
CA THR A 337 1.45 -11.34 -0.49
C THR A 337 2.28 -10.08 -0.21
N SER A 338 1.94 -9.30 0.83
CA SER A 338 2.70 -8.10 1.20
C SER A 338 4.15 -8.43 1.60
N LEU A 339 4.34 -9.54 2.32
CA LEU A 339 5.68 -10.00 2.69
C LEU A 339 6.49 -10.44 1.46
N GLU A 340 5.87 -11.16 0.51
CA GLU A 340 6.54 -11.58 -0.71
C GLU A 340 6.96 -10.39 -1.58
N SER A 341 6.12 -9.35 -1.66
CA SER A 341 6.46 -8.11 -2.35
C SER A 341 7.64 -7.37 -1.69
N ALA A 342 7.71 -7.36 -0.36
CA ALA A 342 8.80 -6.71 0.37
C ALA A 342 10.14 -7.45 0.21
N VAL A 343 10.11 -8.78 0.26
CA VAL A 343 11.31 -9.62 0.11
C VAL A 343 11.78 -9.68 -1.35
N ASN A 344 10.87 -9.51 -2.32
CA ASN A 344 11.13 -9.59 -3.75
C ASN A 344 11.79 -10.93 -4.20
N ASP A 345 11.52 -12.01 -3.45
CA ASP A 345 11.95 -13.37 -3.75
C ASP A 345 10.95 -14.36 -3.16
N LYS A 346 10.25 -15.08 -4.03
CA LYS A 346 9.22 -16.06 -3.64
C LYS A 346 9.80 -17.22 -2.83
N ASN A 347 10.95 -17.77 -3.23
CA ASN A 347 11.55 -18.91 -2.55
C ASN A 347 12.03 -18.50 -1.16
N ALA A 348 12.66 -17.34 -1.07
CA ALA A 348 13.16 -16.87 0.22
C ALA A 348 12.02 -16.46 1.18
N THR A 349 10.92 -15.90 0.65
CA THR A 349 9.70 -15.66 1.43
C THR A 349 9.11 -16.96 1.98
N GLN A 350 9.05 -18.01 1.16
CA GLN A 350 8.57 -19.32 1.60
C GLN A 350 9.46 -19.90 2.70
N THR A 351 10.79 -19.88 2.53
CA THR A 351 11.74 -20.31 3.54
C THR A 351 11.57 -19.54 4.85
N LEU A 352 11.43 -18.22 4.77
CA LEU A 352 11.21 -17.36 5.93
C LEU A 352 9.90 -17.71 6.65
N LEU A 353 8.79 -17.88 5.92
CA LEU A 353 7.50 -18.28 6.51
C LEU A 353 7.59 -19.64 7.21
N LEU A 354 8.32 -20.61 6.63
CA LEU A 354 8.52 -21.94 7.25
C LEU A 354 9.34 -21.91 8.54
N ASN A 355 10.13 -20.87 8.78
CA ASN A 355 10.87 -20.69 10.02
C ASN A 355 9.99 -20.20 11.21
N PHE A 356 8.71 -19.91 10.96
CA PHE A 356 7.71 -19.68 12.00
C PHE A 356 6.95 -20.98 12.30
N ARG A 357 7.01 -21.41 13.55
CA ARG A 357 6.27 -22.59 14.02
C ARG A 357 4.83 -22.28 14.39
N THR A 358 4.55 -21.01 14.68
CA THR A 358 3.20 -20.52 14.99
C THR A 358 2.76 -19.50 13.94
N HIS A 359 1.60 -19.74 13.34
CA HIS A 359 0.94 -18.82 12.42
C HIS A 359 -0.47 -18.55 12.91
N ILE A 360 -0.83 -17.28 13.07
CA ILE A 360 -2.17 -16.83 13.46
C ILE A 360 -2.70 -15.92 12.35
N SER A 361 -3.78 -16.30 11.68
CA SER A 361 -4.49 -15.43 10.75
C SER A 361 -5.76 -14.93 11.40
N LEU A 362 -5.88 -13.62 11.56
CA LEU A 362 -7.17 -12.96 11.77
C LEU A 362 -7.92 -12.90 10.43
N HIS A 363 -8.99 -12.11 10.36
CA HIS A 363 -9.68 -11.81 9.12
C HIS A 363 -8.69 -11.46 8.00
N SER A 364 -8.75 -12.20 6.89
CA SER A 364 -7.85 -12.00 5.75
C SER A 364 -8.59 -12.25 4.43
N LEU A 365 -8.29 -11.40 3.44
CA LEU A 365 -8.68 -11.57 2.03
C LEU A 365 -7.49 -12.04 1.17
N ASP A 366 -6.33 -12.25 1.77
CA ASP A 366 -5.11 -12.60 1.05
C ASP A 366 -5.14 -14.08 0.64
N GLU A 367 -5.14 -14.33 -0.68
CA GLU A 367 -5.22 -15.67 -1.25
C GLU A 367 -4.07 -16.56 -0.79
N LYS A 368 -2.83 -16.04 -0.80
CA LYS A 368 -1.65 -16.80 -0.34
C LYS A 368 -1.72 -17.17 1.14
N THR A 369 -2.30 -16.30 1.97
CA THR A 369 -2.58 -16.63 3.38
C THR A 369 -3.64 -17.73 3.46
N ALA A 370 -4.74 -17.62 2.71
CA ALA A 370 -5.80 -18.62 2.69
C ALA A 370 -5.34 -19.99 2.18
N GLU A 371 -4.51 -20.02 1.15
CA GLU A 371 -3.89 -21.24 0.63
C GLU A 371 -2.99 -21.91 1.66
N PHE A 372 -2.16 -21.12 2.36
CA PHE A 372 -1.30 -21.62 3.44
C PHE A 372 -2.15 -22.29 4.52
N PHE A 373 -3.15 -21.60 5.07
CA PHE A 373 -4.02 -22.12 6.12
C PHE A 373 -4.91 -23.28 5.65
N GLY A 374 -5.36 -23.26 4.39
CA GLY A 374 -6.10 -24.36 3.79
C GLY A 374 -5.26 -25.63 3.61
N ARG A 375 -3.95 -25.47 3.33
CA ARG A 375 -3.00 -26.58 3.24
C ARG A 375 -2.66 -27.14 4.62
N VAL A 376 -2.30 -26.30 5.58
CA VAL A 376 -1.88 -26.77 6.93
C VAL A 376 -3.06 -27.21 7.79
N GLY A 377 -4.25 -26.68 7.55
CA GLY A 377 -5.48 -27.10 8.23
C GLY A 377 -5.99 -28.47 7.78
N GLY A 378 -5.51 -28.97 6.64
CA GLY A 378 -5.92 -30.25 6.06
C GLY A 378 -7.36 -30.25 5.54
N GLU A 379 -7.86 -31.46 5.31
CA GLU A 379 -9.18 -31.71 4.72
C GLU A 379 -10.13 -32.39 5.72
N GLU A 380 -11.43 -32.21 5.48
CA GLU A 380 -12.54 -32.89 6.13
C GLU A 380 -13.36 -33.65 5.08
N GLU A 381 -13.82 -34.85 5.41
CA GLU A 381 -14.73 -35.61 4.56
C GLU A 381 -16.16 -35.14 4.81
N ILE A 382 -16.84 -34.71 3.76
CA ILE A 382 -18.23 -34.28 3.79
C ILE A 382 -19.04 -35.27 2.94
N GLU A 383 -20.13 -35.78 3.50
CA GLU A 383 -21.08 -36.58 2.75
C GLU A 383 -22.02 -35.66 1.96
N LYS A 384 -22.00 -35.78 0.64
CA LYS A 384 -22.87 -35.04 -0.27
C LYS A 384 -23.95 -35.98 -0.77
N GLU A 385 -25.20 -35.64 -0.47
CA GLU A 385 -26.38 -36.31 -1.01
C GLU A 385 -26.82 -35.56 -2.27
N ASN A 386 -26.69 -36.18 -3.43
CA ASN A 386 -27.24 -35.67 -4.68
C ASN A 386 -28.54 -36.41 -4.98
N GLU A 387 -29.62 -35.66 -5.09
CA GLU A 387 -30.91 -36.17 -5.49
C GLU A 387 -31.16 -35.84 -6.96
N SER A 388 -31.51 -36.86 -7.75
CA SER A 388 -31.97 -36.68 -9.12
C SER A 388 -33.42 -37.17 -9.25
N PHE A 389 -34.21 -36.37 -9.94
CA PHE A 389 -35.59 -36.68 -10.27
C PHE A 389 -35.63 -36.90 -11.79
N SER A 390 -36.05 -38.08 -12.21
CA SER A 390 -36.28 -38.38 -13.62
C SER A 390 -37.76 -38.66 -13.82
N GLU A 391 -38.35 -37.96 -14.78
CA GLU A 391 -39.73 -38.15 -15.19
C GLU A 391 -39.73 -38.84 -16.56
N SER A 392 -40.39 -39.98 -16.66
CA SER A 392 -40.52 -40.75 -17.90
C SER A 392 -41.99 -40.89 -18.26
N GLY A 393 -42.36 -40.38 -19.44
CA GLY A 393 -43.73 -40.43 -19.94
C GLY A 393 -43.94 -41.59 -20.92
N LYS A 394 -45.00 -42.39 -20.76
CA LYS A 394 -45.47 -43.32 -21.80
C LYS A 394 -46.52 -42.66 -22.70
N LYS A 395 -46.46 -42.98 -24.00
CA LYS A 395 -47.32 -42.46 -25.09
C LYS A 395 -47.30 -40.93 -25.24
N PRO A 396 -46.23 -40.35 -25.79
CA PRO A 396 -46.18 -38.92 -26.09
C PRO A 396 -47.14 -38.57 -27.25
N ILE A 397 -48.07 -37.63 -27.02
CA ILE A 397 -48.97 -37.09 -28.04
C ILE A 397 -48.45 -35.70 -28.41
N ARG A 398 -48.14 -35.48 -29.69
CA ARG A 398 -47.64 -34.19 -30.19
C ARG A 398 -48.82 -33.29 -30.54
N ASN A 399 -48.92 -32.15 -29.90
CA ASN A 399 -49.93 -31.14 -30.21
C ASN A 399 -49.50 -30.37 -31.48
N PHE A 400 -50.21 -30.56 -32.59
CA PHE A 400 -49.82 -30.03 -33.90
C PHE A 400 -49.92 -28.50 -34.03
N VAL A 401 -50.60 -27.82 -33.10
CA VAL A 401 -50.75 -26.36 -33.12
C VAL A 401 -49.67 -25.65 -32.30
N SER A 402 -49.30 -26.19 -31.13
CA SER A 402 -48.25 -25.60 -30.26
C SER A 402 -46.87 -26.23 -30.45
N GLY A 403 -46.79 -27.38 -31.13
CA GLY A 403 -45.55 -28.14 -31.31
C GLY A 403 -45.09 -28.92 -30.07
N GLU A 404 -45.79 -28.77 -28.93
CA GLU A 404 -45.44 -29.40 -27.65
C GLU A 404 -45.86 -30.87 -27.61
N VAL A 405 -45.07 -31.68 -26.91
CA VAL A 405 -45.30 -33.10 -26.71
C VAL A 405 -45.82 -33.32 -25.28
N ILE A 406 -47.03 -33.86 -25.16
CA ILE A 406 -47.70 -34.08 -23.87
C ILE A 406 -47.78 -35.60 -23.63
N SER A 407 -47.23 -36.09 -22.51
CA SER A 407 -47.33 -37.50 -22.09
C SER A 407 -48.46 -37.69 -21.08
N GLN A 408 -49.29 -38.72 -21.26
CA GLN A 408 -50.48 -38.96 -20.42
C GLN A 408 -50.19 -39.80 -19.16
N GLU A 409 -49.09 -40.55 -19.12
CA GLU A 409 -48.70 -41.36 -17.96
C GLU A 409 -47.22 -41.12 -17.64
N ALA A 410 -46.95 -40.22 -16.69
CA ALA A 410 -45.61 -39.90 -16.22
C ALA A 410 -45.26 -40.71 -14.97
N SER A 411 -44.14 -41.44 -14.99
CA SER A 411 -43.54 -42.02 -13.80
C SER A 411 -42.37 -41.14 -13.33
N VAL A 412 -42.42 -40.70 -12.07
CA VAL A 412 -41.35 -39.91 -11.45
C VAL A 412 -40.51 -40.86 -10.60
N THR A 413 -39.23 -41.00 -10.96
CA THR A 413 -38.26 -41.80 -10.21
C THR A 413 -37.32 -40.84 -9.48
N ARG A 414 -37.20 -41.01 -8.15
CA ARG A 414 -36.20 -40.30 -7.33
C ARG A 414 -35.01 -41.22 -7.09
N SER A 415 -33.84 -40.81 -7.54
CA SER A 415 -32.57 -41.47 -7.22
C SER A 415 -31.80 -40.59 -6.25
N VAL A 416 -31.31 -41.20 -5.17
CA VAL A 416 -30.48 -40.53 -4.16
C VAL A 416 -29.11 -41.17 -4.20
N SER A 417 -28.09 -40.39 -4.54
CA SER A 417 -26.70 -40.83 -4.57
C SER A 417 -25.92 -40.11 -3.47
N ARG A 418 -25.17 -40.87 -2.67
CA ARG A 418 -24.30 -40.33 -1.62
C ARG A 418 -22.85 -40.44 -2.05
N THR A 419 -22.15 -39.33 -2.09
CA THR A 419 -20.73 -39.28 -2.44
C THR A 419 -19.95 -38.64 -1.30
N LYS A 420 -18.83 -39.25 -0.91
CA LYS A 420 -17.88 -38.66 0.04
C LYS A 420 -16.93 -37.73 -0.71
N GLU A 421 -16.93 -36.46 -0.35
CA GLU A 421 -16.09 -35.43 -0.95
C GLU A 421 -15.12 -34.89 0.12
N LYS A 422 -13.82 -34.83 -0.18
CA LYS A 422 -12.84 -34.19 0.70
C LYS A 422 -12.82 -32.69 0.42
N ARG A 423 -12.99 -31.87 1.45
CA ARG A 423 -12.91 -30.40 1.35
C ARG A 423 -11.92 -29.84 2.36
N LYS A 424 -11.23 -28.75 2.00
CA LYS A 424 -10.31 -28.06 2.91
C LYS A 424 -11.08 -27.53 4.12
N ARG A 425 -10.54 -27.76 5.32
CA ARG A 425 -11.13 -27.27 6.57
C ARG A 425 -11.18 -25.74 6.62
N ILE A 426 -10.17 -25.07 6.08
CA ILE A 426 -10.14 -23.62 5.93
C ILE A 426 -10.11 -23.24 4.45
N THR A 427 -10.98 -22.31 4.09
CA THR A 427 -11.09 -21.71 2.76
C THR A 427 -10.89 -20.19 2.87
N ALA A 428 -10.60 -19.53 1.75
CA ALA A 428 -10.54 -18.07 1.68
C ALA A 428 -11.85 -17.43 2.21
N GLU A 429 -13.00 -18.02 1.89
CA GLU A 429 -14.29 -17.58 2.38
C GLU A 429 -14.41 -17.68 3.92
N LYS A 430 -13.91 -18.76 4.54
CA LYS A 430 -13.92 -18.89 6.01
C LYS A 430 -13.06 -17.82 6.68
N LEU A 431 -11.85 -17.55 6.17
CA LEU A 431 -10.99 -16.48 6.72
C LEU A 431 -11.59 -15.08 6.53
N ALA A 432 -12.21 -14.82 5.39
CA ALA A 432 -12.88 -13.55 5.09
C ALA A 432 -14.14 -13.30 5.94
N LYS A 433 -14.70 -14.34 6.59
CA LYS A 433 -15.89 -14.25 7.45
C LYS A 433 -15.58 -14.25 8.95
N LEU A 434 -14.30 -14.29 9.35
CA LEU A 434 -13.92 -14.16 10.75
C LEU A 434 -14.38 -12.80 11.30
N ASN A 435 -15.05 -12.79 12.45
CA ASN A 435 -15.40 -11.54 13.12
C ASN A 435 -14.16 -10.89 13.73
N THR A 436 -14.28 -9.62 14.16
CA THR A 436 -13.22 -8.94 14.91
C THR A 436 -12.80 -9.75 16.14
N PHE A 437 -11.48 -9.90 16.33
CA PHE A 437 -10.88 -10.73 17.38
C PHE A 437 -11.17 -12.24 17.29
N GLU A 438 -11.63 -12.72 16.14
CA GLU A 438 -11.58 -14.13 15.78
C GLU A 438 -10.37 -14.39 14.88
N ALA A 439 -9.73 -15.53 15.07
CA ALA A 439 -8.57 -15.95 14.28
C ALA A 439 -8.62 -17.45 14.00
N CYS A 440 -7.84 -17.88 13.01
CA CYS A 440 -7.48 -19.26 12.75
C CYS A 440 -5.97 -19.39 12.99
N GLY A 441 -5.50 -20.51 13.54
CA GLY A 441 -4.10 -20.62 13.92
C GLY A 441 -3.52 -22.02 13.86
N LEU A 442 -2.28 -22.11 13.39
CA LEU A 442 -1.40 -23.25 13.64
C LEU A 442 -0.49 -22.84 14.81
N VAL A 443 -0.60 -23.49 15.97
CA VAL A 443 0.06 -23.04 17.19
C VAL A 443 1.03 -24.09 17.70
N PHE A 444 2.28 -23.69 17.92
CA PHE A 444 3.28 -24.51 18.59
C PHE A 444 3.12 -24.37 20.09
N LEU A 445 2.71 -25.44 20.78
CA LEU A 445 2.18 -25.32 22.14
C LEU A 445 3.26 -25.44 23.22
N ASP A 446 3.95 -26.57 23.27
CA ASP A 446 4.77 -26.96 24.42
C ASP A 446 6.27 -27.15 24.10
N GLY A 447 6.69 -26.71 22.90
CA GLY A 447 8.03 -26.99 22.39
C GLY A 447 8.13 -28.36 21.69
N VAL A 448 7.05 -29.14 21.66
CA VAL A 448 6.99 -30.47 21.04
C VAL A 448 5.90 -30.53 19.97
N LYS A 449 4.64 -30.28 20.35
CA LYS A 449 3.49 -30.43 19.43
C LYS A 449 3.05 -29.10 18.81
N THR A 450 2.63 -29.19 17.56
CA THR A 450 1.93 -28.12 16.85
C THR A 450 0.49 -28.57 16.59
N GLU A 451 -0.48 -27.75 16.93
CA GLU A 451 -1.90 -28.05 16.79
C GLU A 451 -2.61 -26.98 15.94
N PHE A 452 -3.59 -27.41 15.14
CA PHE A 452 -4.37 -26.52 14.29
C PHE A 452 -5.71 -26.18 14.95
N PHE A 453 -6.00 -24.88 15.04
CA PHE A 453 -7.21 -24.33 15.61
C PHE A 453 -7.98 -23.56 14.54
N GLU A 454 -9.12 -24.10 14.13
CA GLU A 454 -10.01 -23.45 13.15
C GLU A 454 -10.57 -22.12 13.66
N LYS A 455 -10.72 -22.00 14.99
CA LYS A 455 -11.26 -20.80 15.63
C LYS A 455 -10.60 -20.51 16.97
N ILE A 456 -9.97 -19.35 17.06
CA ILE A 456 -9.31 -18.77 18.22
C ILE A 456 -10.02 -17.47 18.57
N TYR A 457 -10.36 -17.29 19.84
CA TYR A 457 -10.98 -16.06 20.33
C TYR A 457 -9.93 -15.20 21.03
N LEU A 458 -9.46 -14.17 20.35
CA LEU A 458 -8.46 -13.24 20.87
C LEU A 458 -9.06 -12.32 21.93
N LYS A 459 -8.23 -11.93 22.90
CA LYS A 459 -8.65 -11.12 24.06
C LYS A 459 -7.94 -9.76 24.01
N PRO A 460 -8.62 -8.71 23.53
CA PRO A 460 -8.00 -7.41 23.37
C PRO A 460 -7.50 -6.79 24.67
N ALA A 461 -6.46 -5.95 24.56
CA ALA A 461 -5.77 -5.29 25.66
C ALA A 461 -6.73 -4.52 26.59
N PHE A 462 -7.71 -3.81 26.03
CA PHE A 462 -8.68 -2.98 26.77
C PHE A 462 -9.66 -3.77 27.65
N LEU A 463 -9.73 -5.10 27.56
CA LEU A 463 -10.58 -5.89 28.45
C LEU A 463 -9.97 -5.96 29.85
N GLU A 464 -10.72 -5.47 30.85
CA GLU A 464 -10.38 -5.60 32.27
C GLU A 464 -10.32 -7.07 32.72
N LYS A 465 -11.27 -7.90 32.23
CA LYS A 465 -11.34 -9.34 32.53
C LYS A 465 -11.13 -10.13 31.25
N LYS A 466 -9.98 -10.80 31.11
CA LYS A 466 -9.62 -11.57 29.89
C LYS A 466 -10.51 -12.80 29.71
N GLU A 467 -11.16 -13.28 30.78
CA GLU A 467 -12.14 -14.37 30.79
C GLU A 467 -13.48 -13.98 30.15
N THR A 468 -13.69 -12.70 29.82
CA THR A 468 -14.94 -12.21 29.22
C THR A 468 -15.32 -13.06 28.00
N PRO A 469 -16.51 -13.70 27.98
CA PRO A 469 -16.93 -14.54 26.86
C PRO A 469 -16.90 -13.77 25.54
N HIS A 470 -16.45 -14.40 24.45
CA HIS A 470 -16.28 -13.70 23.16
C HIS A 470 -17.59 -13.09 22.63
N LYS A 471 -18.74 -13.73 22.90
CA LYS A 471 -20.06 -13.16 22.58
C LYS A 471 -20.31 -11.81 23.27
N GLU A 472 -19.84 -11.62 24.50
CA GLU A 472 -19.95 -10.34 25.20
C GLU A 472 -18.95 -9.32 24.64
N VAL A 473 -17.75 -9.74 24.26
CA VAL A 473 -16.78 -8.87 23.55
C VAL A 473 -17.42 -8.30 22.28
N LEU A 474 -18.01 -9.14 21.42
CA LEU A 474 -18.73 -8.70 20.23
C LEU A 474 -19.92 -7.79 20.56
N ARG A 475 -20.60 -8.01 21.68
CA ARG A 475 -21.71 -7.17 22.15
C ARG A 475 -21.24 -5.80 22.64
N ILE A 476 -20.09 -5.73 23.32
CA ILE A 476 -19.45 -4.47 23.72
C ILE A 476 -19.08 -3.66 22.48
N LEU A 477 -18.50 -4.30 21.46
CA LEU A 477 -18.14 -3.64 20.20
C LEU A 477 -19.37 -3.14 19.40
N ARG A 478 -20.51 -3.83 19.49
CA ARG A 478 -21.74 -3.48 18.75
C ARG A 478 -22.60 -2.41 19.43
N LYS A 479 -22.41 -2.13 20.72
CA LYS A 479 -23.19 -1.10 21.43
C LYS A 479 -22.48 0.24 21.32
N GLU A 480 -23.16 1.26 20.79
CA GLU A 480 -22.71 2.66 20.94
C GLU A 480 -22.49 2.98 22.44
N PRO A 481 -21.37 3.61 22.85
CA PRO A 481 -21.04 3.68 24.26
C PRO A 481 -21.77 4.86 24.92
N LYS A 482 -22.42 4.60 26.07
CA LYS A 482 -22.91 5.66 26.98
C LYS A 482 -21.72 6.55 27.42
N LYS A 483 -21.93 7.87 27.36
CA LYS A 483 -20.98 8.99 27.56
C LYS A 483 -20.06 8.97 28.82
N SER A 484 -20.21 8.03 29.74
CA SER A 484 -19.44 8.00 31.00
C SER A 484 -18.12 7.23 30.93
N LEU A 485 -17.95 6.32 29.97
CA LEU A 485 -16.75 5.48 29.83
C LEU A 485 -15.73 6.03 28.82
N TRP A 486 -16.05 7.16 28.19
CA TRP A 486 -15.23 7.75 27.13
C TRP A 486 -13.92 8.35 27.65
N LYS A 487 -13.85 8.94 28.86
CA LYS A 487 -12.62 9.61 29.35
C LYS A 487 -11.39 8.70 29.50
N LYS A 488 -11.54 7.39 29.70
CA LYS A 488 -10.41 6.44 29.82
C LYS A 488 -10.09 5.68 28.54
N VAL A 489 -11.02 5.67 27.58
CA VAL A 489 -10.88 4.96 26.30
C VAL A 489 -10.43 5.93 25.19
N THR A 490 -10.69 7.23 25.36
CA THR A 490 -10.29 8.29 24.42
C THR A 490 -8.82 8.64 24.42
N SER A 491 -7.97 8.15 25.34
CA SER A 491 -6.52 8.37 25.23
C SER A 491 -5.83 7.33 24.34
N VAL A 492 -6.41 6.12 24.22
CA VAL A 492 -5.81 5.00 23.47
C VAL A 492 -6.46 4.82 22.10
N LEU A 493 -7.77 5.11 21.95
CA LEU A 493 -8.44 5.06 20.64
C LEU A 493 -8.28 6.33 19.81
N SER A 494 -7.80 7.44 20.39
CA SER A 494 -7.50 8.65 19.63
C SER A 494 -6.25 8.50 18.76
N ALA A 495 -5.30 7.62 19.08
CA ALA A 495 -4.10 7.42 18.26
C ALA A 495 -4.34 6.56 17.00
N ILE A 496 -5.37 5.70 17.03
CA ILE A 496 -5.74 4.84 15.88
C ILE A 496 -6.66 5.56 14.89
N ALA A 497 -7.40 6.57 15.36
CA ALA A 497 -8.19 7.45 14.52
C ALA A 497 -7.45 8.73 14.11
N ALA A 498 -6.41 9.19 14.83
CA ALA A 498 -5.74 10.46 14.53
C ALA A 498 -4.77 10.45 13.32
N THR A 499 -4.59 9.32 12.64
CA THR A 499 -3.95 9.31 11.29
C THR A 499 -4.93 9.09 10.15
N PHE A 500 -6.22 8.80 10.39
CA PHE A 500 -7.22 8.69 9.31
C PHE A 500 -8.66 9.13 9.66
N THR A 501 -8.84 9.97 10.68
CA THR A 501 -9.90 10.98 10.64
C THR A 501 -9.29 12.21 10.00
N PHE A 502 -9.69 12.50 8.76
CA PHE A 502 -10.21 13.84 8.54
C PHE A 502 -11.08 14.14 9.75
N SER A 503 -10.60 15.06 10.59
CA SER A 503 -11.34 15.77 11.61
C SER A 503 -12.81 15.36 11.66
N SER A 504 -13.22 14.68 12.75
CA SER A 504 -14.61 14.63 13.23
C SER A 504 -15.69 14.35 12.18
N ALA A 505 -16.42 13.23 12.29
CA ALA A 505 -17.70 12.97 11.60
C ALA A 505 -18.38 14.26 11.07
N SER A 506 -17.98 14.57 9.86
CA SER A 506 -18.45 15.57 8.92
C SER A 506 -18.34 14.74 7.65
N ALA A 507 -19.43 14.58 6.92
CA ALA A 507 -19.39 13.94 5.62
C ALA A 507 -18.15 14.41 4.85
N MET A 508 -17.48 13.53 4.09
CA MET A 508 -16.41 13.99 3.20
C MET A 508 -16.96 15.15 2.37
N ASP A 509 -16.43 16.36 2.57
CA ASP A 509 -16.94 17.59 1.94
C ASP A 509 -16.57 17.69 0.44
N TRP A 510 -16.01 16.63 -0.14
CA TRP A 510 -15.63 16.54 -1.54
C TRP A 510 -16.16 15.26 -2.21
N PRO A 511 -16.44 15.28 -3.53
CA PRO A 511 -16.88 14.12 -4.27
C PRO A 511 -15.84 12.99 -4.33
N SER A 512 -16.30 11.75 -4.34
CA SER A 512 -15.46 10.54 -4.47
C SER A 512 -16.17 9.47 -5.29
N VAL A 513 -15.58 8.28 -5.42
CA VAL A 513 -16.25 7.13 -6.04
C VAL A 513 -17.63 6.84 -5.42
N CYS A 514 -17.81 7.13 -4.13
CA CYS A 514 -19.10 6.97 -3.46
C CYS A 514 -20.17 7.95 -3.92
N SER A 515 -19.79 9.13 -4.42
CA SER A 515 -20.71 10.06 -5.09
C SER A 515 -21.31 9.46 -6.37
N VAL A 516 -20.62 8.50 -6.98
CA VAL A 516 -21.05 7.79 -8.18
C VAL A 516 -21.85 6.52 -7.82
N VAL A 517 -21.33 5.71 -6.90
CA VAL A 517 -21.97 4.46 -6.44
C VAL A 517 -23.33 4.72 -5.79
N ASN A 518 -23.49 5.84 -5.08
CA ASN A 518 -24.73 6.20 -4.42
C ASN A 518 -25.81 6.76 -5.37
N THR A 519 -25.53 6.88 -6.68
CA THR A 519 -26.53 7.34 -7.65
C THR A 519 -27.57 6.25 -7.93
N PRO A 520 -28.86 6.58 -8.10
CA PRO A 520 -29.91 5.59 -8.41
C PRO A 520 -29.66 4.82 -9.71
N GLN A 521 -28.96 5.43 -10.66
CA GLN A 521 -28.66 4.84 -11.98
C GLN A 521 -27.37 4.01 -12.01
N PHE A 522 -26.65 3.91 -10.88
CA PHE A 522 -25.35 3.25 -10.80
C PHE A 522 -25.34 1.85 -11.42
N GLU A 523 -26.25 0.96 -10.99
CA GLU A 523 -26.27 -0.45 -11.44
C GLU A 523 -26.50 -0.56 -12.95
N LYS A 524 -27.35 0.31 -13.48
CA LYS A 524 -27.65 0.36 -14.92
C LYS A 524 -26.47 0.85 -15.73
N ILE A 525 -25.71 1.82 -15.22
CA ILE A 525 -24.54 2.38 -15.89
C ILE A 525 -23.35 1.42 -15.78
N PHE A 526 -23.21 0.72 -14.65
CA PHE A 526 -22.19 -0.31 -14.45
C PHE A 526 -22.27 -1.43 -15.50
N ASP A 527 -23.46 -1.76 -16.00
CA ASP A 527 -23.72 -2.66 -17.17
C ASP A 527 -22.84 -3.91 -17.19
N PHE A 528 -22.81 -4.63 -16.07
CA PHE A 528 -22.03 -5.86 -15.93
C PHE A 528 -22.63 -7.00 -16.75
N LYS A 529 -21.81 -7.59 -17.62
CA LYS A 529 -22.19 -8.69 -18.51
C LYS A 529 -21.14 -9.80 -18.48
N THR A 530 -21.61 -11.03 -18.53
CA THR A 530 -20.78 -12.24 -18.62
C THR A 530 -21.19 -13.09 -19.80
N SER A 531 -20.23 -13.64 -20.54
CA SER A 531 -20.43 -14.65 -21.57
C SER A 531 -19.32 -15.70 -21.51
N LEU A 532 -19.45 -16.82 -22.23
CA LEU A 532 -18.39 -17.81 -22.32
C LEU A 532 -17.27 -17.33 -23.26
N CYS A 533 -16.02 -17.68 -22.93
CA CYS A 533 -14.84 -17.51 -23.79
C CYS A 533 -13.85 -18.65 -23.54
N THR A 534 -12.74 -18.67 -24.27
CA THR A 534 -11.64 -19.62 -24.05
C THR A 534 -10.37 -18.87 -23.67
N CYS A 535 -9.65 -19.36 -22.65
CA CYS A 535 -8.39 -18.75 -22.20
C CYS A 535 -7.38 -19.80 -21.72
N GLY A 536 -6.10 -19.41 -21.66
CA GLY A 536 -4.99 -20.28 -21.25
C GLY A 536 -4.45 -21.20 -22.35
N PHE A 537 -3.36 -21.91 -22.06
CA PHE A 537 -2.83 -22.99 -22.88
C PHE A 537 -2.53 -24.22 -21.99
N PRO A 538 -3.13 -25.40 -22.25
CA PRO A 538 -4.13 -25.68 -23.30
C PRO A 538 -5.44 -24.86 -23.12
N PRO A 539 -6.21 -24.61 -24.18
CA PRO A 539 -7.40 -23.77 -24.13
C PRO A 539 -8.46 -24.38 -23.20
N MET A 540 -8.88 -23.62 -22.19
CA MET A 540 -9.89 -24.02 -21.22
C MET A 540 -11.11 -23.08 -21.27
N PRO A 541 -12.31 -23.55 -20.87
CA PRO A 541 -13.49 -22.71 -20.77
C PRO A 541 -13.32 -21.63 -19.70
N CYS A 542 -13.60 -20.39 -20.07
CA CYS A 542 -13.43 -19.18 -19.28
C CYS A 542 -14.68 -18.30 -19.36
N ILE A 543 -14.77 -17.28 -18.50
CA ILE A 543 -15.83 -16.28 -18.52
C ILE A 543 -15.26 -14.97 -19.07
N TYR A 544 -15.87 -14.49 -20.14
CA TYR A 544 -15.71 -13.13 -20.62
C TYR A 544 -16.59 -12.23 -19.76
N THR A 545 -15.97 -11.30 -19.06
CA THR A 545 -16.64 -10.31 -18.21
C THR A 545 -16.46 -8.93 -18.82
N SER A 546 -17.52 -8.10 -18.82
CA SER A 546 -17.43 -6.69 -19.21
C SER A 546 -18.31 -5.80 -18.34
N TYR A 547 -17.84 -4.62 -17.99
CA TYR A 547 -18.58 -3.61 -17.20
C TYR A 547 -17.98 -2.21 -17.42
N ASN A 548 -18.69 -1.16 -17.02
CA ASN A 548 -18.21 0.22 -17.08
C ASN A 548 -17.59 0.65 -15.75
N VAL A 549 -16.43 1.31 -15.79
CA VAL A 549 -15.69 1.79 -14.62
C VAL A 549 -15.64 3.32 -14.63
N PRO A 550 -15.96 4.00 -13.51
CA PRO A 550 -15.85 5.45 -13.43
C PRO A 550 -14.37 5.82 -13.21
N PHE A 551 -13.85 6.79 -13.97
CA PHE A 551 -12.41 7.08 -13.96
C PHE A 551 -12.06 8.58 -13.79
N LEU A 552 -12.91 9.50 -14.24
CA LEU A 552 -12.62 10.94 -14.21
C LEU A 552 -13.83 11.74 -13.72
N PHE A 553 -13.58 12.78 -12.94
CA PHE A 553 -14.49 13.90 -12.71
C PHE A 553 -14.08 15.10 -13.55
N THR A 554 -15.05 15.69 -14.25
CA THR A 554 -14.94 17.04 -14.81
C THR A 554 -15.84 17.98 -14.01
N GLU A 555 -15.22 18.89 -13.29
CA GLU A 555 -15.86 19.98 -12.60
C GLU A 555 -16.01 21.18 -13.54
N VAL A 556 -17.18 21.83 -13.52
CA VAL A 556 -17.45 23.06 -14.28
C VAL A 556 -18.21 24.04 -13.39
N ARG A 557 -17.58 25.17 -13.01
CA ARG A 557 -18.14 26.12 -12.03
C ARG A 557 -17.80 27.57 -12.36
N GLU A 558 -18.68 28.48 -11.97
CA GLU A 558 -18.41 29.93 -12.05
C GLU A 558 -17.34 30.35 -11.03
N SER A 559 -17.36 29.73 -9.84
CA SER A 559 -16.41 29.99 -8.76
C SER A 559 -16.31 28.82 -7.78
N GLY A 560 -15.18 28.77 -7.05
CA GLY A 560 -14.88 27.74 -6.07
C GLY A 560 -14.51 26.39 -6.69
N SER A 561 -14.38 25.36 -5.84
CA SER A 561 -14.20 23.97 -6.26
C SER A 561 -14.90 22.99 -5.30
N PHE A 562 -15.50 21.93 -5.85
CA PHE A 562 -15.97 20.74 -5.14
C PHE A 562 -14.83 19.99 -4.45
N PHE A 563 -13.59 20.17 -4.90
CA PHE A 563 -12.41 19.50 -4.34
C PHE A 563 -11.58 20.44 -3.48
N SER A 564 -12.08 21.61 -3.08
CA SER A 564 -11.29 22.57 -2.30
C SER A 564 -10.73 22.02 -0.98
N SER A 565 -11.41 21.06 -0.36
CA SER A 565 -11.03 20.36 0.87
C SER A 565 -10.31 19.02 0.62
N TYR A 566 -10.15 18.58 -0.64
CA TYR A 566 -9.45 17.35 -0.98
C TYR A 566 -7.92 17.53 -0.85
N PRO A 567 -7.18 16.60 -0.21
CA PRO A 567 -5.73 16.75 0.05
C PRO A 567 -4.94 17.11 -1.21
N GLY A 568 -4.03 18.09 -1.09
CA GLY A 568 -3.17 18.58 -2.17
C GLY A 568 -3.84 19.50 -3.19
N SER A 569 -5.12 19.26 -3.51
CA SER A 569 -5.86 20.08 -4.50
C SER A 569 -6.21 21.49 -3.99
N GLY A 570 -6.49 21.67 -2.70
CA GLY A 570 -6.69 22.99 -2.08
C GLY A 570 -5.44 23.88 -2.16
N TRP A 571 -4.26 23.29 -2.04
CA TRP A 571 -2.98 23.99 -2.21
C TRP A 571 -2.78 24.41 -3.68
N GLN A 572 -3.09 23.53 -4.63
CA GLN A 572 -3.03 23.83 -6.07
C GLN A 572 -4.01 24.95 -6.49
N LEU A 573 -5.21 24.98 -5.90
CA LEU A 573 -6.18 26.07 -6.07
C LEU A 573 -5.66 27.40 -5.50
N THR A 574 -4.96 27.34 -4.36
CA THR A 574 -4.38 28.54 -3.73
C THR A 574 -3.24 29.11 -4.56
N LEU A 575 -2.35 28.27 -5.08
CA LEU A 575 -1.26 28.71 -5.97
C LEU A 575 -1.75 29.29 -7.30
N SER A 576 -2.82 28.72 -7.87
CA SER A 576 -3.44 29.22 -9.11
C SER A 576 -4.31 30.46 -8.90
N SER A 577 -4.70 30.77 -7.65
CA SER A 577 -5.54 31.94 -7.30
C SER A 577 -4.87 33.29 -7.55
N GLN A 578 -3.57 33.32 -7.89
CA GLN A 578 -2.84 34.53 -8.28
C GLN A 578 -3.25 35.06 -9.68
N ASN A 579 -3.95 34.27 -10.51
CA ASN A 579 -4.47 34.68 -11.84
C ASN A 579 -5.98 35.04 -11.80
N ARG A 580 -6.41 35.92 -10.88
CA ARG A 580 -7.81 36.39 -10.82
C ARG A 580 -8.11 37.43 -11.90
N LEU A 581 -8.47 36.99 -13.11
CA LEU A 581 -9.33 37.79 -13.97
C LEU A 581 -10.79 37.52 -13.56
N ARG A 582 -11.43 38.50 -12.93
CA ARG A 582 -12.86 38.44 -12.58
C ARG A 582 -13.69 38.79 -13.83
N PHE A 583 -14.04 37.79 -14.62
CA PHE A 583 -15.24 37.88 -15.45
C PHE A 583 -16.36 37.13 -14.73
N GLY A 584 -17.06 37.86 -13.87
CA GLY A 584 -18.34 37.45 -13.32
C GLY A 584 -19.42 38.26 -14.01
N GLY A 585 -20.28 37.59 -14.75
CA GLY A 585 -21.46 38.20 -15.34
C GLY A 585 -22.10 37.25 -16.34
N ILE A 586 -23.30 36.78 -15.99
CA ILE A 586 -24.27 36.30 -16.98
C ILE A 586 -24.40 37.45 -17.98
N GLY A 587 -23.92 37.26 -19.21
CA GLY A 587 -24.25 38.19 -20.28
C GLY A 587 -25.77 38.13 -20.48
N GLU A 588 -26.43 39.28 -20.44
CA GLU A 588 -27.78 39.40 -20.96
C GLU A 588 -27.74 38.82 -22.39
N GLU A 589 -28.49 37.73 -22.61
CA GLU A 589 -28.50 36.86 -23.82
C GLU A 589 -27.48 35.69 -23.89
N GLY A 590 -27.74 34.57 -23.19
CA GLY A 590 -27.29 33.22 -23.60
C GLY A 590 -25.79 32.88 -23.50
N GLY A 591 -24.93 33.79 -23.04
CA GLY A 591 -23.48 33.58 -22.84
C GLY A 591 -23.10 33.22 -21.41
N TYR A 592 -22.28 32.19 -21.23
CA TYR A 592 -21.81 31.69 -19.92
C TYR A 592 -20.29 31.55 -19.90
N PHE A 593 -19.69 31.77 -18.73
CA PHE A 593 -18.27 31.50 -18.50
C PHE A 593 -18.08 30.57 -17.30
N TYR A 594 -17.24 29.55 -17.47
CA TYR A 594 -16.91 28.60 -16.42
C TYR A 594 -15.40 28.38 -16.28
N GLN A 595 -14.95 28.20 -15.05
CA GLN A 595 -13.72 27.47 -14.76
C GLN A 595 -14.03 25.97 -14.83
N ALA A 596 -13.07 25.20 -15.35
CA ALA A 596 -13.20 23.77 -15.52
C ALA A 596 -11.95 23.05 -15.03
N ARG A 597 -12.14 21.93 -14.34
CA ARG A 597 -11.05 21.16 -13.75
C ARG A 597 -11.32 19.67 -13.89
N ASN A 598 -10.26 18.92 -14.18
CA ASN A 598 -10.30 17.48 -14.32
C ASN A 598 -9.58 16.84 -13.15
N HIS A 599 -10.19 15.81 -12.58
CA HIS A 599 -9.66 15.08 -11.45
C HIS A 599 -10.01 13.60 -11.59
N ILE A 600 -9.03 12.70 -11.56
CA ILE A 600 -9.30 11.26 -11.47
C ILE A 600 -10.20 10.99 -10.27
N ILE A 601 -11.25 10.19 -10.43
CA ILE A 601 -12.24 9.98 -9.37
C ILE A 601 -11.53 9.37 -8.14
N PRO A 602 -11.50 10.07 -7.00
CA PRO A 602 -10.80 9.58 -5.82
C PRO A 602 -11.43 8.29 -5.30
N LEU A 603 -10.56 7.39 -4.84
CA LEU A 603 -10.86 6.11 -4.22
C LEU A 603 -11.47 5.06 -5.17
N THR A 604 -11.34 5.25 -6.49
CA THR A 604 -11.80 4.25 -7.48
C THR A 604 -11.03 2.94 -7.37
N SER A 605 -9.74 3.01 -7.06
CA SER A 605 -8.87 1.87 -6.83
C SER A 605 -9.42 0.93 -5.74
N TYR A 606 -9.93 1.48 -4.64
CA TYR A 606 -10.47 0.72 -3.49
C TYR A 606 -11.73 -0.09 -3.81
N THR A 607 -12.49 0.33 -4.82
CA THR A 607 -13.81 -0.24 -5.16
C THR A 607 -13.75 -1.09 -6.43
N PHE A 608 -13.06 -0.61 -7.48
CA PHE A 608 -13.05 -1.25 -8.80
C PHE A 608 -11.83 -2.13 -9.09
N ASN A 609 -10.69 -2.01 -8.40
CA ASN A 609 -9.56 -2.94 -8.60
C ASN A 609 -9.82 -4.36 -8.08
N ARG A 610 -10.89 -4.54 -7.30
CA ARG A 610 -11.35 -5.85 -6.83
C ARG A 610 -12.26 -6.56 -7.83
N LEU A 611 -12.65 -5.90 -8.93
CA LEU A 611 -13.46 -6.52 -9.96
C LEU A 611 -12.58 -7.33 -10.94
N PRO A 612 -13.12 -8.38 -11.59
CA PRO A 612 -12.33 -9.35 -12.37
C PRO A 612 -11.46 -8.76 -13.48
N CYS A 613 -11.88 -7.63 -14.06
CA CYS A 613 -11.17 -6.96 -15.15
C CYS A 613 -10.42 -5.70 -14.70
N GLY A 614 -10.42 -5.38 -13.39
CA GLY A 614 -9.85 -4.15 -12.85
C GLY A 614 -10.43 -2.90 -13.53
N GLY A 615 -9.55 -1.96 -13.88
CA GLY A 615 -9.88 -0.77 -14.67
C GLY A 615 -9.96 0.53 -13.87
N ALA A 616 -9.69 0.51 -12.56
CA ALA A 616 -9.64 1.75 -11.79
C ALA A 616 -8.42 2.57 -12.19
N SER A 617 -8.58 3.88 -12.19
CA SER A 617 -7.45 4.80 -12.35
C SER A 617 -6.68 4.94 -11.03
N GLU A 618 -5.40 5.24 -11.11
CA GLU A 618 -4.58 5.53 -9.92
C GLU A 618 -5.04 6.84 -9.27
N ASP A 619 -5.18 6.83 -7.95
CA ASP A 619 -5.60 8.00 -7.20
C ASP A 619 -4.53 9.10 -7.25
N LYS A 620 -4.94 10.31 -7.61
CA LYS A 620 -4.09 11.52 -7.59
C LYS A 620 -4.56 12.47 -6.49
N PHE A 621 -3.62 13.13 -5.81
CA PHE A 621 -3.90 14.16 -4.80
C PHE A 621 -3.87 15.59 -5.37
N CYS A 622 -4.14 15.73 -6.66
CA CYS A 622 -4.07 16.99 -7.40
C CYS A 622 -4.97 16.91 -8.63
N PHE A 623 -5.36 18.06 -9.18
CA PHE A 623 -6.07 18.10 -10.46
C PHE A 623 -5.17 17.62 -11.59
N ASP A 624 -5.71 16.77 -12.46
CA ASP A 624 -5.10 16.39 -13.73
C ASP A 624 -4.92 17.60 -14.62
N ALA A 625 -5.94 18.44 -14.72
CA ALA A 625 -5.89 19.68 -15.48
C ALA A 625 -6.73 20.77 -14.79
N MET A 626 -6.24 22.01 -14.83
CA MET A 626 -6.93 23.20 -14.34
C MET A 626 -7.01 24.26 -15.43
N SER A 627 -8.19 24.85 -15.65
CA SER A 627 -8.33 25.93 -16.62
C SER A 627 -7.54 27.19 -16.25
N GLU A 628 -7.32 27.42 -14.96
CA GLU A 628 -6.52 28.53 -14.44
C GLU A 628 -5.05 28.46 -14.86
N HIS A 629 -4.54 27.24 -15.12
CA HIS A 629 -3.19 27.03 -15.61
C HIS A 629 -3.03 27.41 -17.09
N LEU A 630 -4.11 27.56 -17.85
CA LEU A 630 -4.04 28.05 -19.23
C LEU A 630 -4.00 29.59 -19.31
N GLY A 631 -4.33 30.30 -18.23
CA GLY A 631 -4.35 31.76 -18.21
C GLY A 631 -5.25 32.36 -19.28
N GLU A 632 -4.79 33.41 -19.96
CA GLU A 632 -5.51 34.13 -21.03
C GLU A 632 -6.02 33.23 -22.16
N ASN A 633 -5.36 32.10 -22.40
CA ASN A 633 -5.77 31.14 -23.43
C ASN A 633 -7.05 30.36 -23.08
N TRP A 634 -7.48 30.36 -21.82
CA TRP A 634 -8.82 29.86 -21.44
C TRP A 634 -9.87 30.96 -21.54
N TYR A 635 -9.51 32.21 -21.22
CA TYR A 635 -10.42 33.34 -21.27
C TYR A 635 -10.72 33.79 -22.71
N THR A 636 -9.76 33.62 -23.62
CA THR A 636 -9.85 34.02 -25.01
C THR A 636 -9.67 32.82 -25.94
N PRO A 637 -10.28 32.81 -27.13
CA PRO A 637 -10.06 31.74 -28.11
C PRO A 637 -8.70 31.85 -28.84
N GLN A 638 -7.81 32.79 -28.45
CA GLN A 638 -6.63 33.20 -29.22
C GLN A 638 -5.70 32.03 -29.59
N ALA A 639 -5.39 31.16 -28.63
CA ALA A 639 -4.51 30.02 -28.86
C ALA A 639 -5.09 29.00 -29.85
N ASP A 640 -6.41 28.95 -30.02
CA ASP A 640 -7.08 28.06 -30.97
C ASP A 640 -7.41 28.75 -32.31
N LEU A 641 -7.24 30.07 -32.47
CA LEU A 641 -7.65 30.79 -33.70
C LEU A 641 -7.00 30.26 -34.98
N LEU A 642 -5.81 29.66 -34.89
CA LEU A 642 -5.07 29.11 -36.03
C LEU A 642 -5.30 27.61 -36.25
N GLN A 643 -6.28 27.02 -35.56
CA GLN A 643 -6.72 25.67 -35.86
C GLN A 643 -7.17 25.62 -37.34
N PRO A 644 -6.58 24.76 -38.18
CA PRO A 644 -6.95 24.65 -39.59
C PRO A 644 -8.45 24.39 -39.78
N LYS A 645 -9.04 23.67 -38.81
CA LYS A 645 -10.47 23.37 -38.74
C LYS A 645 -11.35 24.61 -38.50
N ILE A 646 -10.87 25.63 -37.78
CA ILE A 646 -11.62 26.89 -37.61
C ILE A 646 -11.68 27.63 -38.94
N HIS A 647 -10.55 27.81 -39.62
CA HIS A 647 -10.52 28.48 -40.93
C HIS A 647 -11.38 27.77 -41.98
N ALA A 648 -11.38 26.42 -41.98
CA ALA A 648 -12.21 25.62 -42.87
C ALA A 648 -13.71 25.66 -42.54
N TRP A 649 -14.09 25.99 -41.30
CA TRP A 649 -15.49 26.08 -40.85
C TRP A 649 -16.00 27.52 -40.67
N ALA A 650 -15.11 28.53 -40.73
CA ALA A 650 -15.43 29.95 -40.54
C ALA A 650 -16.48 30.48 -41.53
N THR A 651 -16.62 29.83 -42.69
CA THR A 651 -17.58 30.19 -43.75
C THR A 651 -18.96 29.53 -43.58
N VAL A 652 -19.14 28.63 -42.61
CA VAL A 652 -20.27 27.66 -42.56
C VAL A 652 -21.28 27.96 -41.43
N GLY A 653 -20.88 28.71 -40.39
CA GLY A 653 -21.76 29.32 -39.38
C GLY A 653 -22.41 28.39 -38.31
N PRO A 654 -22.96 28.96 -37.21
CA PRO A 654 -23.52 28.18 -36.08
C PRO A 654 -24.70 27.27 -36.46
N LYS A 655 -25.49 27.64 -37.48
CA LYS A 655 -26.67 26.89 -37.94
C LYS A 655 -26.32 25.50 -38.50
N LEU A 656 -25.14 25.33 -39.09
CA LEU A 656 -24.69 24.01 -39.58
C LEU A 656 -24.11 23.13 -38.47
N CYS A 657 -23.58 23.70 -37.38
CA CYS A 657 -23.26 22.93 -36.18
C CYS A 657 -24.52 22.29 -35.57
N VAL A 658 -25.66 22.98 -35.60
CA VAL A 658 -26.95 22.44 -35.15
C VAL A 658 -27.41 21.27 -36.05
N LEU A 659 -27.30 21.41 -37.38
CA LEU A 659 -27.64 20.34 -38.35
C LEU A 659 -26.72 19.10 -38.20
N LYS A 660 -25.40 19.31 -38.05
CA LYS A 660 -24.45 18.22 -37.78
C LYS A 660 -24.64 17.61 -36.39
N GLY A 661 -25.06 18.41 -35.42
CA GLY A 661 -25.50 17.98 -34.09
C GLY A 661 -26.75 17.09 -34.13
N ALA A 662 -27.69 17.41 -35.03
CA ALA A 662 -28.86 16.58 -35.28
C ALA A 662 -28.50 15.24 -35.96
N ALA A 663 -27.52 15.23 -36.88
CA ALA A 663 -27.03 14.02 -37.53
C ALA A 663 -26.23 13.08 -36.58
N SER A 664 -25.59 13.63 -35.54
CA SER A 664 -24.86 12.87 -34.52
C SER A 664 -25.73 12.39 -33.34
N SER A 665 -27.04 12.59 -33.44
CA SER A 665 -28.02 12.46 -32.35
C SER A 665 -28.08 11.10 -31.66
N VAL A 666 -27.89 10.01 -32.40
CA VAL A 666 -28.02 8.64 -31.87
C VAL A 666 -26.68 8.09 -31.34
N GLY A 667 -25.56 8.39 -32.02
CA GLY A 667 -24.26 7.78 -31.75
C GLY A 667 -23.31 8.60 -30.85
N GLY A 668 -23.47 9.92 -30.79
CA GLY A 668 -22.53 10.85 -30.17
C GLY A 668 -21.26 11.10 -31.01
N SER A 669 -20.32 11.87 -30.48
CA SER A 669 -19.02 12.18 -31.09
C SER A 669 -17.89 11.65 -30.19
N PRO A 670 -17.40 10.42 -30.42
CA PRO A 670 -16.40 9.79 -29.55
C PRO A 670 -15.07 10.57 -29.58
N PRO A 671 -14.39 10.73 -28.43
CA PRO A 671 -13.08 11.38 -28.40
C PRO A 671 -11.98 10.45 -28.94
N PRO A 672 -10.84 11.02 -29.38
CA PRO A 672 -9.65 10.22 -29.64
C PRO A 672 -9.16 9.55 -28.34
N PHE A 673 -8.60 8.35 -28.48
CA PHE A 673 -7.97 7.66 -27.36
C PHE A 673 -6.71 8.38 -26.89
N SER A 674 -6.55 8.52 -25.58
CA SER A 674 -5.35 9.03 -24.93
C SER A 674 -5.20 8.39 -23.54
N PRO A 675 -4.04 7.81 -23.20
CA PRO A 675 -3.86 7.09 -21.93
C PRO A 675 -3.69 8.01 -20.70
N GLY A 676 -3.42 9.31 -20.90
CA GLY A 676 -3.13 10.26 -19.82
C GLY A 676 -1.79 9.99 -19.10
N ALA A 677 -1.07 11.03 -18.70
CA ALA A 677 0.16 10.91 -17.92
C ALA A 677 -0.12 10.94 -16.40
N PRO A 678 0.69 10.26 -15.56
CA PRO A 678 0.56 10.26 -14.10
C PRO A 678 1.14 11.55 -13.47
N MET A 679 0.82 12.71 -14.04
CA MET A 679 1.29 14.02 -13.58
C MET A 679 0.12 14.92 -13.16
N CYS A 680 0.41 15.88 -12.29
CA CYS A 680 -0.51 16.96 -11.92
C CYS A 680 -0.57 18.05 -12.99
N SER A 681 -1.63 18.84 -12.96
CA SER A 681 -1.74 20.05 -13.78
C SER A 681 -0.64 21.05 -13.43
N THR A 682 -0.01 21.59 -14.47
CA THR A 682 1.01 22.64 -14.38
C THR A 682 0.64 23.81 -15.29
N PRO A 683 1.10 25.05 -15.01
CA PRO A 683 0.88 26.21 -15.88
C PRO A 683 1.27 25.94 -17.35
N ARG A 684 0.37 26.26 -18.28
CA ARG A 684 0.49 26.15 -19.74
C ARG A 684 0.15 27.46 -20.47
N ASN A 685 0.03 28.56 -19.74
CA ASN A 685 -0.24 29.90 -20.26
C ASN A 685 0.87 30.42 -21.22
N PHE A 686 2.09 29.87 -21.13
CA PHE A 686 3.20 30.22 -22.02
C PHE A 686 3.04 29.73 -23.48
N ILE A 687 2.06 28.87 -23.78
CA ILE A 687 1.86 28.33 -25.13
C ILE A 687 1.03 29.34 -25.93
N PRO A 688 1.59 30.05 -26.93
CA PRO A 688 0.86 31.11 -27.62
C PRO A 688 -0.19 30.57 -28.60
N LYS A 689 0.00 29.35 -29.11
CA LYS A 689 -0.84 28.71 -30.12
C LYS A 689 -0.90 27.21 -29.87
N TYR A 690 -2.09 26.62 -29.86
CA TYR A 690 -2.27 25.20 -29.63
C TYR A 690 -2.04 24.37 -30.89
N PRO A 691 -1.49 23.14 -30.75
CA PRO A 691 -1.33 22.22 -31.87
C PRO A 691 -2.69 21.83 -32.48
N PRO A 692 -2.71 21.38 -33.75
CA PRO A 692 -3.93 20.95 -34.43
C PRO A 692 -4.70 19.90 -33.64
N SER A 693 -5.97 20.17 -33.34
CA SER A 693 -6.82 19.27 -32.56
C SER A 693 -7.37 18.14 -33.41
N LYS A 694 -7.46 16.93 -32.83
CA LYS A 694 -8.15 15.79 -33.47
C LYS A 694 -9.66 15.86 -33.26
N GLU A 695 -10.14 16.73 -32.37
CA GLU A 695 -11.55 16.89 -32.06
C GLU A 695 -12.40 17.43 -33.23
N PRO A 696 -13.70 17.07 -33.30
CA PRO A 696 -14.62 17.67 -34.26
C PRO A 696 -14.92 19.13 -33.89
N VAL A 697 -15.18 19.96 -34.89
CA VAL A 697 -15.55 21.37 -34.69
C VAL A 697 -16.92 21.51 -34.03
N CYS A 698 -17.89 20.70 -34.47
CA CYS A 698 -19.26 20.69 -33.94
C CYS A 698 -19.60 19.32 -33.35
N THR A 699 -20.36 19.33 -32.27
CA THR A 699 -20.98 18.15 -31.65
C THR A 699 -22.48 18.40 -31.46
N GLY A 700 -23.24 17.40 -31.01
CA GLY A 700 -24.65 17.58 -30.65
C GLY A 700 -24.93 18.53 -29.47
N TRP A 701 -23.89 19.01 -28.78
CA TRP A 701 -23.99 20.04 -27.74
C TRP A 701 -23.67 21.45 -28.25
N GLY A 702 -23.07 21.57 -29.44
CA GLY A 702 -22.66 22.84 -30.03
C GLY A 702 -21.21 22.83 -30.50
N GLN A 703 -20.65 24.03 -30.65
CA GLN A 703 -19.31 24.25 -31.20
C GLN A 703 -18.21 24.00 -30.15
N LEU A 704 -17.43 22.95 -30.38
CA LEU A 704 -16.35 22.50 -29.49
C LEU A 704 -15.05 23.28 -29.71
N ILE A 705 -14.81 23.80 -30.92
CA ILE A 705 -13.61 24.60 -31.25
C ILE A 705 -14.06 25.99 -31.70
N PRO A 706 -13.58 27.10 -31.11
CA PRO A 706 -12.41 27.20 -30.22
C PRO A 706 -12.69 26.74 -28.77
N ARG A 707 -11.66 26.17 -28.14
CA ARG A 707 -11.70 25.67 -26.76
C ARG A 707 -11.32 26.79 -25.79
N CYS A 708 -12.34 27.48 -25.32
CA CYS A 708 -12.24 28.51 -24.26
C CYS A 708 -13.39 28.33 -23.26
N GLY A 709 -13.28 29.01 -22.12
CA GLY A 709 -14.27 28.96 -21.03
C GLY A 709 -15.57 29.71 -21.32
N PHE A 710 -15.58 30.58 -22.34
CA PHE A 710 -16.79 31.26 -22.80
C PHE A 710 -17.59 30.36 -23.74
N VAL A 711 -18.88 30.23 -23.45
CA VAL A 711 -19.79 29.33 -24.15
C VAL A 711 -21.15 30.00 -24.33
N GLU A 712 -21.62 30.02 -25.58
CA GLU A 712 -22.98 30.42 -25.93
C GLU A 712 -23.88 29.17 -25.99
N ALA A 713 -24.97 29.18 -25.22
CA ALA A 713 -25.92 28.07 -25.20
C ALA A 713 -27.31 28.51 -24.71
N GLU A 714 -28.33 27.74 -25.08
CA GLU A 714 -29.72 28.00 -24.67
C GLU A 714 -30.00 27.71 -23.18
N SER A 715 -29.12 26.96 -22.50
CA SER A 715 -29.27 26.63 -21.07
C SER A 715 -27.93 26.49 -20.36
N THR A 716 -27.93 26.69 -19.04
CA THR A 716 -26.75 26.52 -18.17
C THR A 716 -26.15 25.12 -18.24
N VAL A 717 -26.99 24.08 -18.35
CA VAL A 717 -26.55 22.68 -18.48
C VAL A 717 -25.87 22.42 -19.82
N ASN A 718 -26.43 22.96 -20.90
CA ASN A 718 -25.80 22.84 -22.21
C ASN A 718 -24.45 23.58 -22.21
N ALA A 719 -24.43 24.79 -21.65
CA ALA A 719 -23.22 25.59 -21.50
C ALA A 719 -22.14 24.84 -20.69
N SER A 720 -22.51 24.19 -19.59
CA SER A 720 -21.56 23.45 -18.74
C SER A 720 -21.06 22.16 -19.40
N LEU A 721 -21.90 21.44 -20.13
CA LEU A 721 -21.49 20.28 -20.93
C LEU A 721 -20.47 20.68 -22.00
N LEU A 722 -20.73 21.78 -22.69
CA LEU A 722 -19.85 22.28 -23.74
C LEU A 722 -18.53 22.83 -23.16
N ALA A 723 -18.57 23.57 -22.05
CA ALA A 723 -17.38 24.03 -21.34
C ALA A 723 -16.52 22.84 -20.83
N GLY A 724 -17.15 21.83 -20.22
CA GLY A 724 -16.46 20.61 -19.78
C GLY A 724 -15.86 19.82 -20.94
N ALA A 725 -16.56 19.71 -22.08
CA ALA A 725 -16.03 19.02 -23.26
C ALA A 725 -14.83 19.76 -23.88
N LYS A 726 -14.91 21.10 -23.99
CA LYS A 726 -13.81 21.96 -24.44
C LYS A 726 -12.58 21.78 -23.54
N PHE A 727 -12.80 21.82 -22.23
CA PHE A 727 -11.72 21.69 -21.26
C PHE A 727 -11.10 20.30 -21.27
N LYS A 728 -11.90 19.24 -21.31
CA LYS A 728 -11.40 17.86 -21.38
C LYS A 728 -10.55 17.61 -22.63
N SER A 729 -10.92 18.20 -23.78
CA SER A 729 -10.08 18.20 -24.97
C SER A 729 -8.70 18.84 -24.71
N LEU A 730 -8.65 20.02 -24.11
CA LEU A 730 -7.39 20.69 -23.76
C LEU A 730 -6.57 19.88 -22.74
N ALA A 731 -7.24 19.30 -21.74
CA ALA A 731 -6.63 18.43 -20.75
C ALA A 731 -5.96 17.20 -21.38
N THR A 732 -6.55 16.68 -22.46
CA THR A 732 -6.06 15.51 -23.18
C THR A 732 -4.94 15.87 -24.16
N GLU A 733 -5.09 16.94 -24.94
CA GLU A 733 -4.18 17.28 -26.04
C GLU A 733 -3.02 18.20 -25.61
N ILE A 734 -3.28 19.13 -24.67
CA ILE A 734 -2.32 20.16 -24.24
C ILE A 734 -1.63 19.76 -22.94
N PHE A 735 -2.41 19.43 -21.90
CA PHE A 735 -1.83 18.99 -20.63
C PHE A 735 -1.26 17.57 -20.73
N LYS A 736 -1.92 16.70 -21.53
CA LYS A 736 -1.60 15.26 -21.68
C LYS A 736 -1.70 14.44 -20.38
N THR A 737 -2.34 14.99 -19.36
CA THR A 737 -2.49 14.36 -18.03
C THR A 737 -3.82 13.64 -17.87
N THR A 738 -4.84 14.01 -18.64
CA THR A 738 -6.17 13.41 -18.58
C THR A 738 -6.33 12.26 -19.59
N PRO A 739 -6.78 11.08 -19.17
CA PRO A 739 -7.12 9.98 -20.07
C PRO A 739 -8.45 10.23 -20.82
N SER A 740 -8.57 9.63 -22.00
CA SER A 740 -9.74 9.72 -22.88
C SER A 740 -9.95 8.39 -23.60
N TYR A 741 -11.19 7.89 -23.60
CA TYR A 741 -11.56 6.61 -24.19
C TYR A 741 -12.68 6.79 -25.24
N PRO A 742 -12.62 6.14 -26.42
CA PRO A 742 -13.63 6.31 -27.46
C PRO A 742 -15.05 5.87 -27.05
N ASP A 743 -15.16 4.93 -26.13
CA ASP A 743 -16.41 4.35 -25.61
C ASP A 743 -16.95 5.08 -24.37
N GLU A 744 -16.38 6.24 -24.05
CA GLU A 744 -16.67 6.95 -22.82
C GLU A 744 -18.13 7.39 -22.68
N LEU A 745 -18.67 7.21 -21.48
CA LEU A 745 -19.98 7.70 -21.07
C LEU A 745 -19.85 8.82 -20.04
N TRP A 746 -20.73 9.81 -20.14
CA TRP A 746 -20.85 10.93 -19.21
C TRP A 746 -22.07 10.72 -18.32
N GLN A 747 -21.92 11.07 -17.05
CA GLN A 747 -23.00 11.08 -16.06
C GLN A 747 -22.90 12.38 -15.24
N MET A 748 -23.99 13.12 -15.13
CA MET A 748 -24.05 14.24 -14.19
C MET A 748 -24.24 13.69 -12.78
N ILE A 749 -23.42 14.15 -11.84
CA ILE A 749 -23.49 13.80 -10.41
C ILE A 749 -24.13 14.95 -9.61
N TYR A 750 -23.83 16.20 -10.00
CA TYR A 750 -24.37 17.41 -9.37
C TYR A 750 -24.86 18.39 -10.46
N PRO A 751 -25.99 19.09 -10.29
CA PRO A 751 -26.84 19.21 -9.08
C PRO A 751 -27.77 18.03 -8.80
N ASN A 752 -28.10 17.23 -9.82
CA ASN A 752 -28.88 16.00 -9.67
C ASN A 752 -28.22 14.88 -10.47
N SER A 753 -28.25 13.66 -9.94
CA SER A 753 -27.66 12.51 -10.63
C SER A 753 -28.46 12.12 -11.88
N SER A 754 -27.80 11.94 -13.02
CA SER A 754 -28.43 11.54 -14.29
C SER A 754 -28.19 10.07 -14.63
N GLY A 755 -28.90 9.59 -15.66
CA GLY A 755 -28.45 8.41 -16.42
C GLY A 755 -27.19 8.72 -17.25
N ALA A 756 -26.52 7.69 -17.75
CA ALA A 756 -25.37 7.84 -18.65
C ALA A 756 -25.78 8.23 -20.08
N PHE A 757 -24.95 9.05 -20.72
CA PHE A 757 -25.11 9.49 -22.11
C PHE A 757 -23.75 9.65 -22.78
N ARG A 758 -23.71 9.70 -24.11
CA ARG A 758 -22.46 9.87 -24.87
C ARG A 758 -22.13 11.34 -25.08
N ARG A 759 -20.83 11.64 -25.23
CA ARG A 759 -20.35 12.97 -25.57
C ARG A 759 -20.98 13.45 -26.88
N GLY A 760 -21.52 14.66 -26.89
CA GLY A 760 -22.14 15.25 -28.08
C GLY A 760 -23.42 14.54 -28.54
N GLN A 761 -24.08 13.75 -27.69
CA GLN A 761 -25.40 13.17 -27.96
C GLN A 761 -26.48 14.27 -27.94
N ASN A 762 -27.57 14.09 -28.69
CA ASN A 762 -28.63 15.11 -28.81
C ASN A 762 -29.20 15.53 -27.45
N LEU A 763 -29.28 16.84 -27.22
CA LEU A 763 -29.70 17.42 -25.95
C LEU A 763 -31.12 17.02 -25.52
N GLY A 764 -32.03 16.72 -26.45
CA GLY A 764 -33.36 16.19 -26.11
C GLY A 764 -33.26 14.82 -25.44
N TYR A 765 -32.41 13.93 -25.96
CA TYR A 765 -32.18 12.61 -25.36
C TYR A 765 -31.42 12.71 -24.02
N VAL A 766 -30.44 13.61 -23.95
CA VAL A 766 -29.68 13.86 -22.72
C VAL A 766 -30.60 14.47 -21.63
N SER A 767 -31.49 15.38 -22.00
CA SER A 767 -32.46 16.00 -21.08
C SER A 767 -33.46 15.01 -20.50
N LEU A 768 -33.88 14.00 -21.29
CA LEU A 768 -34.68 12.89 -20.78
C LEU A 768 -33.94 12.05 -19.72
N LYS A 769 -32.60 12.02 -19.73
CA LYS A 769 -31.78 11.37 -18.69
C LYS A 769 -31.56 12.23 -17.45
N PHE A 770 -31.87 13.53 -17.52
CA PHE A 770 -31.79 14.48 -16.40
C PHE A 770 -33.09 14.58 -15.58
N ALA A 771 -34.18 13.96 -16.04
CA ALA A 771 -35.43 13.91 -15.31
C ALA A 771 -35.31 12.98 -14.07
N ASN A 772 -35.71 13.47 -12.90
CA ASN A 772 -35.86 12.64 -11.70
C ASN A 772 -37.11 11.75 -11.77
N GLU A 773 -37.31 10.85 -10.80
CA GLU A 773 -38.48 9.94 -10.73
C GLU A 773 -39.85 10.65 -10.73
N ARG A 774 -39.88 11.98 -10.54
CA ARG A 774 -41.09 12.83 -10.59
C ARG A 774 -41.16 13.74 -11.84
N GLY A 775 -40.29 13.55 -12.83
CA GLY A 775 -40.31 14.27 -14.10
C GLY A 775 -40.00 15.77 -14.04
N ARG A 776 -39.50 16.31 -12.91
CA ARG A 776 -39.20 17.75 -12.78
C ARG A 776 -37.75 18.04 -13.20
N MET A 777 -37.58 18.75 -14.31
CA MET A 777 -36.30 19.38 -14.67
C MET A 777 -36.09 20.61 -13.81
N ASN A 778 -35.02 20.65 -13.02
CA ASN A 778 -34.62 21.92 -12.41
C ASN A 778 -33.09 22.11 -12.22
N PRO A 779 -32.23 21.95 -13.25
CA PRO A 779 -30.82 22.32 -13.14
C PRO A 779 -30.55 23.77 -13.56
N THR A 780 -31.58 24.53 -13.96
CA THR A 780 -31.47 25.85 -14.63
C THR A 780 -30.91 26.97 -13.75
N LYS A 781 -30.69 26.75 -12.45
CA LYS A 781 -30.15 27.75 -11.50
C LYS A 781 -28.85 27.32 -10.79
N SER A 782 -28.23 26.21 -11.17
CA SER A 782 -26.98 25.77 -10.52
C SER A 782 -25.77 26.59 -10.99
N LYS A 783 -24.95 27.03 -10.03
CA LYS A 783 -23.67 27.73 -10.29
C LYS A 783 -22.47 26.79 -10.49
N GLY A 784 -22.73 25.48 -10.51
CA GLY A 784 -21.71 24.45 -10.63
C GLY A 784 -22.27 23.10 -11.06
N PHE A 785 -21.47 22.36 -11.81
CA PHE A 785 -21.78 21.05 -12.36
C PHE A 785 -20.61 20.10 -12.15
N LEU A 786 -20.92 18.84 -11.85
CA LEU A 786 -19.93 17.78 -11.70
C LEU A 786 -20.33 16.60 -12.58
N TYR A 787 -19.44 16.20 -13.48
CA TYR A 787 -19.64 15.07 -14.38
C TYR A 787 -18.67 13.95 -14.08
N ALA A 788 -19.18 12.73 -13.89
CA ALA A 788 -18.39 11.51 -13.87
C ALA A 788 -18.28 10.93 -15.27
N HIS A 789 -17.08 10.48 -15.63
CA HIS A 789 -16.80 9.79 -16.88
C HIS A 789 -16.54 8.32 -16.61
N TRP A 790 -17.05 7.49 -17.51
CA TRP A 790 -16.98 6.05 -17.43
C TRP A 790 -16.38 5.49 -18.72
N HIS A 791 -15.65 4.40 -18.64
CA HIS A 791 -15.23 3.64 -19.81
C HIS A 791 -15.48 2.15 -19.58
N ARG A 792 -15.61 1.39 -20.67
CA ARG A 792 -15.84 -0.05 -20.60
C ARG A 792 -14.52 -0.77 -20.42
N VAL A 793 -14.52 -1.77 -19.56
CA VAL A 793 -13.45 -2.76 -19.43
C VAL A 793 -14.01 -4.13 -19.71
N SER A 794 -13.17 -5.00 -20.27
CA SER A 794 -13.53 -6.39 -20.48
C SER A 794 -12.32 -7.30 -20.43
N CYS A 795 -12.51 -8.53 -19.97
CA CYS A 795 -11.46 -9.52 -19.82
C CYS A 795 -12.04 -10.94 -19.93
N CYS A 796 -11.23 -11.89 -20.37
CA CYS A 796 -11.55 -13.31 -20.37
C CYS A 796 -10.70 -14.00 -19.31
N ARG A 797 -11.33 -14.56 -18.27
CA ARG A 797 -10.64 -15.16 -17.11
C ARG A 797 -11.29 -16.49 -16.71
N SER A 798 -10.56 -17.36 -16.01
CA SER A 798 -11.08 -18.67 -15.56
C SER A 798 -12.33 -18.52 -14.68
N LEU A 799 -13.20 -19.53 -14.66
CA LEU A 799 -14.45 -19.53 -13.90
C LEU A 799 -14.28 -19.19 -12.40
N ASP A 800 -13.13 -19.53 -11.82
CA ASP A 800 -12.81 -19.32 -10.40
C ASP A 800 -12.57 -17.85 -10.03
N SER A 801 -12.41 -16.98 -11.03
CA SER A 801 -12.07 -15.55 -10.87
C SER A 801 -13.26 -14.59 -10.91
N VAL A 802 -14.50 -15.11 -11.01
CA VAL A 802 -15.72 -14.29 -11.02
C VAL A 802 -16.47 -14.52 -9.71
N PRO A 803 -16.24 -13.69 -8.67
CA PRO A 803 -17.02 -13.76 -7.44
C PRO A 803 -18.49 -13.47 -7.72
N ASN A 804 -19.36 -13.93 -6.82
CA ASN A 804 -20.80 -13.74 -6.90
C ASN A 804 -21.12 -12.22 -6.91
N LEU A 805 -21.50 -11.69 -8.08
CA LEU A 805 -21.67 -10.26 -8.41
C LEU A 805 -22.52 -9.50 -7.38
N VAL A 806 -23.57 -10.15 -6.89
CA VAL A 806 -24.48 -9.60 -5.86
C VAL A 806 -23.69 -9.23 -4.60
N GLY A 807 -22.70 -10.03 -4.21
CA GLY A 807 -21.84 -9.77 -3.06
C GLY A 807 -20.93 -8.56 -3.25
N ILE A 808 -20.35 -8.37 -4.44
CA ILE A 808 -19.45 -7.24 -4.72
C ILE A 808 -20.25 -5.93 -4.84
N MET A 809 -21.42 -5.94 -5.49
CA MET A 809 -22.28 -4.77 -5.58
C MET A 809 -22.84 -4.36 -4.22
N LEU A 810 -23.25 -5.33 -3.38
CA LEU A 810 -23.64 -5.08 -2.00
C LEU A 810 -22.48 -4.54 -1.16
N PHE A 811 -21.25 -5.02 -1.39
CA PHE A 811 -20.04 -4.51 -0.74
C PHE A 811 -19.73 -3.07 -1.15
N MET A 812 -19.76 -2.74 -2.46
CA MET A 812 -19.52 -1.37 -2.92
C MET A 812 -20.56 -0.40 -2.35
N LYS A 813 -21.84 -0.79 -2.32
CA LYS A 813 -22.91 0.00 -1.72
C LYS A 813 -22.77 0.10 -0.20
N SER A 814 -22.33 -0.95 0.50
CA SER A 814 -22.18 -0.92 1.96
C SER A 814 -21.00 -0.06 2.41
N VAL A 815 -19.87 -0.13 1.71
CA VAL A 815 -18.71 0.76 1.93
C VAL A 815 -19.13 2.22 1.73
N CYS A 816 -19.84 2.52 0.64
CA CYS A 816 -20.28 3.88 0.36
C CYS A 816 -21.48 4.36 1.19
N ALA A 817 -22.23 3.47 1.82
CA ALA A 817 -23.28 3.82 2.79
C ALA A 817 -22.69 4.21 4.15
N GLY A 818 -21.52 3.68 4.53
CA GLY A 818 -20.80 4.05 5.76
C GLY A 818 -20.02 5.38 5.67
N MET A 819 -19.91 5.97 4.47
CA MET A 819 -19.19 7.22 4.20
C MET A 819 -20.12 8.43 3.97
N ARG A 820 -21.43 8.28 4.24
CA ARG A 820 -22.45 9.33 4.09
C ARG A 820 -22.52 10.28 5.27
#